data_AF-A0A9Q4BU03-F1
#
_entry.id   AF-A0A9Q4BU03-F1
#
_cell.length_a   1.000
_cell.length_b   1.000
_cell.length_c   1.000
_cell.angle_alpha   90.00
_cell.angle_beta   90.00
_cell.angle_gamma   90.00
#
_symmetry.space_group_name_H-M   'P 1'
#
loop_
_entity.id
_entity.type
_entity.pdbx_description
1 polymer ?
#
loop_
_entity_poly.entity_id
_entity_poly.type
_entity_poly.pdbx_seq_one_letter_code
_entity_poly.pdbx_strand_id
1 'polypeptide(L)'
;MMKAIFKQKILTFELLLLLIGNIVLLNLPLTNLLGYEYSAINGILITLFSGILAISLLKKGAVEKDAAIFLRELFPSILLIFLLPLAMGLIAALFTKNCSLIQGVFYYLVFTMPASAVGSSLGVICYPVSKKYSYIIFTALFLIILFLPVLYIYFNPQIYFYNPIIGYYPGTIYDEAVKIDFKLIIYRLLNILYFASAACAALRLIRKKDIKAGRKAAFYAVTLLTAVLFILSGDSLGYSTTKSRLIRELSGHASSEHFEIYYDTRIEAKAVKNILLHNEYYFEEISEALKVKPSKKVTTFLFYDSEEKKDLFGSANADVAKPWLYQLYINYGNYERTLQHEIVHCISSEFGVTPFKISYGFNPSLLEGLAVALEDESDGHTVHYMASLAYNNNFKFPIERLFQGLNFFGELSSLSYIYSGSFIRFLIDKYGIDKFKEIYKGGDYQEVYRRPLSSLTSEYYAFISLYSPKGSPEEAEYYYGRKPIFKKVCARFLAENIERAWDMYNAGRYAEAGNFFWRLLKYSESYQALLGYVMSLKKLDKPEAALDVLKENLDKYNKTSYFYNLELMAADLYAINKNFEEARAMYLKLLGQKASREYDYLSQVRLELLKDTSLTLRYLSGSDFDKYTILKKMNSDSISYSAIPVISDLSERLKENYSTFMGQWTGRISVGSFQSSYAAFRLSGYALNNMEFQDARRLMVMALSYKGDNDYQEVLRPGLKKLNWFINFGEMTLSKAKWQ
;
A
#
# COMPACT_ATOMS: atom_id res chain seq x y z
N MET A 1 34.26 35.10 -17.14
CA MET A 1 32.84 34.78 -16.83
C MET A 1 32.65 34.36 -15.37
N MET A 2 33.37 33.35 -14.86
CA MET A 2 33.31 32.89 -13.45
C MET A 2 33.54 34.00 -12.39
N LYS A 3 34.55 34.87 -12.54
CA LYS A 3 34.82 35.98 -11.60
C LYS A 3 33.69 37.02 -11.49
N ALA A 4 32.80 37.12 -12.47
CA ALA A 4 31.65 38.03 -12.43
C ALA A 4 30.44 37.41 -11.74
N ILE A 5 30.28 36.09 -11.83
CA ILE A 5 29.19 35.32 -11.22
C ILE A 5 29.31 35.31 -9.69
N PHE A 6 30.52 35.12 -9.15
CA PHE A 6 30.77 35.16 -7.70
C PHE A 6 30.75 36.56 -7.05
N LYS A 7 30.57 37.64 -7.83
CA LYS A 7 30.30 38.98 -7.26
C LYS A 7 28.85 39.11 -6.73
N GLN A 8 27.97 38.15 -7.05
CA GLN A 8 26.61 38.13 -6.52
C GLN A 8 26.54 37.45 -5.16
N LYS A 9 26.51 38.25 -4.08
CA LYS A 9 26.40 37.76 -2.70
C LYS A 9 25.23 36.77 -2.49
N ILE A 10 24.09 36.99 -3.15
CA ILE A 10 22.91 36.11 -3.05
C ILE A 10 23.19 34.73 -3.66
N LEU A 11 23.71 34.68 -4.89
CA LEU A 11 24.03 33.40 -5.55
C LEU A 11 25.06 32.59 -4.74
N THR A 12 26.11 33.24 -4.22
CA THR A 12 27.10 32.56 -3.39
C THR A 12 26.49 31.98 -2.11
N PHE A 13 25.57 32.70 -1.48
CA PHE A 13 24.85 32.23 -0.29
C PHE A 13 23.90 31.07 -0.61
N GLU A 14 23.14 31.15 -1.70
CA GLU A 14 22.26 30.06 -2.17
C GLU A 14 23.05 28.79 -2.49
N LEU A 15 24.20 28.90 -3.16
CA LEU A 15 25.08 27.75 -3.44
C LEU A 15 25.63 27.13 -2.15
N LEU A 16 25.97 27.93 -1.13
CA LEU A 16 26.41 27.43 0.17
C LEU A 16 25.28 26.67 0.88
N LEU A 17 24.05 27.21 0.87
CA LEU A 17 22.88 26.53 1.45
C LEU A 17 22.55 25.23 0.72
N LEU A 18 22.64 25.22 -0.62
CA LEU A 18 22.47 24.00 -1.41
C LEU A 18 23.54 22.96 -1.09
N LEU A 19 24.80 23.38 -0.93
CA LEU A 19 25.89 22.49 -0.52
C LEU A 19 25.60 21.85 0.84
N ILE A 20 25.29 22.66 1.86
CA ILE A 20 25.01 22.16 3.22
C ILE A 20 23.76 21.27 3.21
N GLY A 21 22.68 21.72 2.58
CA GLY A 21 21.43 20.98 2.49
C GLY A 21 21.61 19.62 1.82
N ASN A 22 22.36 19.55 0.73
CA ASN A 22 22.61 18.30 0.03
C ASN A 22 23.57 17.37 0.79
N ILE A 23 24.52 17.89 1.59
CA ILE A 23 25.30 17.05 2.52
C ILE A 23 24.35 16.38 3.51
N VAL A 24 23.39 17.12 4.08
CA VAL A 24 22.40 16.55 5.00
C VAL A 24 21.53 15.50 4.29
N LEU A 25 20.97 15.81 3.12
CA LEU A 25 20.12 14.88 2.37
C LEU A 25 20.86 13.58 2.02
N LEU A 26 22.14 13.66 1.66
CA LEU A 26 22.93 12.48 1.33
C LEU A 26 23.21 11.55 2.54
N ASN A 27 22.94 12.02 3.77
CA ASN A 27 23.07 11.24 5.00
C ASN A 27 21.72 10.77 5.57
N LEU A 28 20.59 11.15 4.95
CA LEU A 28 19.27 10.73 5.38
C LEU A 28 18.77 9.52 4.55
N PRO A 29 18.01 8.58 5.15
CA PRO A 29 17.40 7.47 4.41
C PRO A 29 16.54 7.96 3.24
N LEU A 30 16.48 7.17 2.15
CA LEU A 30 15.78 7.44 0.89
C LEU A 30 16.35 8.58 0.04
N THR A 31 16.96 9.60 0.65
CA THR A 31 17.61 10.73 -0.05
C THR A 31 19.11 10.57 -0.20
N ASN A 32 19.69 9.51 0.37
CA ASN A 32 21.11 9.18 0.31
C ASN A 32 21.61 8.72 -1.07
N LEU A 33 20.73 8.63 -2.06
CA LEU A 33 21.03 8.26 -3.44
C LEU A 33 20.38 9.26 -4.39
N LEU A 34 21.00 9.44 -5.56
CA LEU A 34 20.38 10.18 -6.67
C LEU A 34 19.15 9.40 -7.16
N GLY A 35 17.98 9.75 -6.62
CA GLY A 35 16.71 9.09 -6.89
C GLY A 35 15.53 10.06 -6.86
N TYR A 36 14.32 9.51 -6.76
CA TYR A 36 13.07 10.29 -6.74
C TYR A 36 13.02 11.29 -5.58
N GLU A 37 13.21 10.84 -4.33
CA GLU A 37 13.09 11.66 -3.13
C GLU A 37 14.15 12.79 -3.12
N TYR A 38 15.40 12.45 -3.46
CA TYR A 38 16.48 13.44 -3.60
C TYR A 38 16.14 14.50 -4.66
N SER A 39 15.58 14.09 -5.80
CA SER A 39 15.21 15.00 -6.89
C SER A 39 13.99 15.86 -6.53
N ALA A 40 12.99 15.30 -5.87
CA ALA A 40 11.80 16.01 -5.42
C ALA A 40 12.13 17.11 -4.40
N ILE A 41 12.96 16.80 -3.40
CA ILE A 41 13.40 17.79 -2.39
C ILE A 41 14.26 18.87 -3.04
N ASN A 42 15.20 18.50 -3.91
CA ASN A 42 15.98 19.49 -4.65
C ASN A 42 15.11 20.34 -5.58
N GLY A 43 14.02 19.81 -6.13
CA GLY A 43 13.01 20.58 -6.86
C GLY A 43 12.45 21.73 -6.03
N ILE A 44 12.08 21.47 -4.77
CA ILE A 44 11.59 22.48 -3.83
C ILE A 44 12.64 23.56 -3.58
N LEU A 45 13.87 23.15 -3.24
CA LEU A 45 14.98 24.08 -2.95
C LEU A 45 15.33 24.94 -4.17
N ILE A 46 15.43 24.32 -5.34
CA ILE A 46 15.82 24.98 -6.59
C ILE A 46 14.74 25.95 -7.07
N THR A 47 13.44 25.63 -6.93
CA THR A 47 12.37 26.60 -7.20
C THR A 47 12.50 27.84 -6.32
N LEU A 48 12.76 27.65 -5.02
CA LEU A 48 12.90 28.76 -4.08
C LEU A 48 14.09 29.66 -4.45
N PHE A 49 15.28 29.08 -4.65
CA PHE A 49 16.50 29.83 -4.95
C PHE A 49 16.48 30.46 -6.34
N SER A 50 16.02 29.76 -7.38
CA SER A 50 15.96 30.33 -8.73
C SER A 50 15.01 31.53 -8.82
N GLY A 51 13.93 31.55 -8.03
CA GLY A 51 13.01 32.69 -7.93
C GLY A 51 13.59 33.88 -7.16
N ILE A 52 14.24 33.65 -6.02
CA ILE A 52 14.92 34.70 -5.25
C ILE A 52 16.03 35.36 -6.10
N LEU A 53 16.82 34.55 -6.79
CA LEU A 53 17.85 35.00 -7.72
C LEU A 53 17.26 35.85 -8.86
N ALA A 54 16.17 35.40 -9.49
CA ALA A 54 15.50 36.17 -10.54
C ALA A 54 15.06 37.56 -10.05
N ILE A 55 14.46 37.65 -8.86
CA ILE A 55 14.05 38.94 -8.26
C ILE A 55 15.27 39.81 -7.94
N SER A 56 16.35 39.24 -7.40
CA SER A 56 17.60 39.94 -7.11
C SER A 56 18.20 40.60 -8.36
N LEU A 57 18.25 39.86 -9.47
CA LEU A 57 18.71 40.35 -10.76
C LEU A 57 17.82 41.48 -11.31
N LEU A 58 16.49 41.35 -11.16
CA LEU A 58 15.54 42.38 -11.57
C LEU A 58 15.71 43.67 -10.74
N LYS A 59 15.91 43.57 -9.43
CA LYS A 59 16.15 44.73 -8.54
C LYS A 59 17.45 45.47 -8.85
N LYS A 60 18.46 44.80 -9.40
CA LYS A 60 19.71 45.44 -9.87
C LYS A 60 19.56 46.21 -11.19
N GLY A 61 18.36 46.25 -11.77
CA GLY A 61 18.08 46.98 -13.01
C GLY A 61 18.56 46.26 -14.28
N ALA A 62 18.84 44.95 -14.22
CA ALA A 62 19.35 44.19 -15.37
C ALA A 62 18.41 44.25 -16.59
N VAL A 63 17.09 44.16 -16.38
CA VAL A 63 16.07 44.21 -17.46
C VAL A 63 15.78 45.62 -17.96
N GLU A 64 15.94 46.64 -17.10
CA GLU A 64 15.73 48.05 -17.48
C GLU A 64 16.82 48.56 -18.44
N LYS A 65 17.97 47.86 -18.51
CA LYS A 65 19.04 48.08 -19.49
C LYS A 65 18.87 47.24 -20.75
N ASP A 66 18.72 45.91 -20.59
CA ASP A 66 18.42 44.97 -21.68
C ASP A 66 18.00 43.59 -21.10
N ALA A 67 16.88 43.00 -21.57
CA ALA A 67 16.50 41.64 -21.15
C ALA A 67 17.50 40.57 -21.63
N ALA A 68 18.27 40.81 -22.69
CA ALA A 68 19.35 39.89 -23.07
C ALA A 68 20.44 39.82 -21.99
N ILE A 69 20.76 40.95 -21.34
CA ILE A 69 21.70 41.00 -20.21
C ILE A 69 21.14 40.22 -19.02
N PHE A 70 19.86 40.42 -18.69
CA PHE A 70 19.19 39.65 -17.64
C PHE A 70 19.25 38.15 -17.89
N LEU A 71 18.92 37.69 -19.09
CA LEU A 71 18.99 36.26 -19.45
C LEU A 71 20.43 35.72 -19.42
N ARG A 72 21.40 36.53 -19.86
CA ARG A 72 22.83 36.16 -19.84
C ARG A 72 23.39 36.02 -18.43
N GLU A 73 22.86 36.74 -17.44
CA GLU A 73 23.22 36.57 -16.03
C GLU A 73 22.40 35.47 -15.34
N LEU A 74 21.11 35.37 -15.65
CA LEU A 74 20.19 34.41 -15.04
C LEU A 74 20.54 32.97 -15.42
N PHE A 75 20.72 32.69 -16.72
CA PHE A 75 20.87 31.32 -17.22
C PHE A 75 22.10 30.59 -16.64
N PRO A 76 23.32 31.16 -16.65
CA PRO A 76 24.47 30.50 -16.02
C PRO A 76 24.30 30.31 -14.51
N SER A 77 23.61 31.23 -13.85
CA SER A 77 23.40 31.18 -12.39
C SER A 77 22.40 30.08 -12.01
N ILE A 78 21.29 29.95 -12.76
CA ILE A 78 20.37 28.81 -12.61
C ILE A 78 21.06 27.50 -12.93
N LEU A 79 21.90 27.47 -13.98
CA LEU A 79 22.65 26.28 -14.35
C LEU A 79 23.57 25.83 -13.20
N LEU A 80 24.23 26.75 -12.50
CA LEU A 80 25.03 26.41 -11.31
C LEU A 80 24.18 25.87 -10.16
N ILE A 81 23.04 26.52 -9.86
CA ILE A 81 22.07 26.06 -8.84
C ILE A 81 21.56 24.64 -9.15
N PHE A 82 21.34 24.34 -10.43
CA PHE A 82 20.89 23.02 -10.89
C PHE A 82 22.02 21.97 -10.89
N LEU A 83 23.21 22.32 -11.37
CA LEU A 83 24.33 21.38 -11.52
C LEU A 83 24.99 21.03 -10.18
N LEU A 84 24.97 21.92 -9.18
CA LEU A 84 25.64 21.66 -7.91
C LEU A 84 25.06 20.43 -7.19
N PRO A 85 23.74 20.32 -6.92
CA PRO A 85 23.19 19.11 -6.31
C PRO A 85 23.35 17.89 -7.22
N LEU A 86 23.20 18.04 -8.54
CA LEU A 86 23.44 16.93 -9.47
C LEU A 86 24.86 16.38 -9.34
N ALA A 87 25.88 17.24 -9.33
CA ALA A 87 27.26 16.84 -9.16
C ALA A 87 27.48 16.15 -7.81
N MET A 88 26.89 16.66 -6.72
CA MET A 88 26.97 16.02 -5.40
C MET A 88 26.34 14.63 -5.40
N GLY A 89 25.17 14.46 -6.00
CA GLY A 89 24.50 13.16 -6.14
C GLY A 89 25.30 12.18 -7.00
N LEU A 90 25.90 12.64 -8.10
CA LEU A 90 26.78 11.84 -8.96
C LEU A 90 28.07 11.43 -8.23
N ILE A 91 28.66 12.32 -7.42
CA ILE A 91 29.85 12.02 -6.61
C ILE A 91 29.49 11.02 -5.50
N ALA A 92 28.40 11.23 -4.78
CA ALA A 92 27.94 10.31 -3.75
C ALA A 92 27.69 8.91 -4.30
N ALA A 93 27.11 8.83 -5.51
CA ALA A 93 26.92 7.59 -6.24
C ALA A 93 28.21 6.79 -6.53
N LEU A 94 29.40 7.41 -6.47
CA LEU A 94 30.70 6.70 -6.58
C LEU A 94 31.08 5.98 -5.27
N PHE A 95 30.58 6.45 -4.12
CA PHE A 95 30.93 5.95 -2.79
C PHE A 95 29.84 5.09 -2.15
N THR A 96 28.60 5.20 -2.63
CA THR A 96 27.45 4.41 -2.16
C THR A 96 27.10 3.29 -3.14
N LYS A 97 26.47 2.19 -2.66
CA LYS A 97 25.89 1.17 -3.55
C LYS A 97 24.78 1.82 -4.39
N ASN A 98 25.08 2.12 -5.66
CA ASN A 98 24.14 2.73 -6.57
C ASN A 98 23.37 1.66 -7.37
N CYS A 99 22.06 1.83 -7.46
CA CYS A 99 21.12 0.88 -8.07
C CYS A 99 21.03 1.08 -9.58
N SER A 100 20.89 2.34 -10.01
CA SER A 100 20.95 2.77 -11.41
C SER A 100 21.17 4.27 -11.49
N LEU A 101 22.40 4.65 -11.88
CA LEU A 101 22.76 6.06 -12.06
C LEU A 101 21.93 6.73 -13.16
N ILE A 102 21.66 6.01 -14.25
CA ILE A 102 20.89 6.51 -15.39
C ILE A 102 19.48 6.89 -14.93
N GLN A 103 18.82 6.01 -14.17
CA GLN A 103 17.48 6.27 -13.66
C GLN A 103 17.47 7.45 -12.68
N GLY A 104 18.47 7.54 -11.80
CA GLY A 104 18.64 8.69 -10.91
C GLY A 104 18.75 10.03 -11.65
N VAL A 105 19.55 10.07 -12.72
CA VAL A 105 19.66 11.25 -13.59
C VAL A 105 18.32 11.57 -14.27
N PHE A 106 17.60 10.57 -14.76
CA PHE A 106 16.27 10.77 -15.35
C PHE A 106 15.27 11.36 -14.34
N TYR A 107 15.22 10.87 -13.10
CA TYR A 107 14.42 11.51 -12.05
C TYR A 107 14.84 12.96 -11.85
N TYR A 108 16.13 13.25 -11.76
CA TYR A 108 16.60 14.62 -11.56
C TYR A 108 16.23 15.55 -12.72
N LEU A 109 16.31 15.07 -13.96
CA LEU A 109 15.90 15.83 -15.14
C LEU A 109 14.38 16.07 -15.18
N VAL A 110 13.56 15.10 -14.80
CA VAL A 110 12.09 15.24 -14.85
C VAL A 110 11.55 16.04 -13.66
N PHE A 111 12.16 15.91 -12.49
CA PHE A 111 11.66 16.52 -11.26
C PHE A 111 12.31 17.88 -10.98
N THR A 112 13.62 17.97 -11.09
CA THR A 112 14.39 19.14 -10.64
C THR A 112 14.54 20.20 -11.73
N MET A 113 14.79 19.80 -12.99
CA MET A 113 15.02 20.76 -14.08
C MET A 113 13.80 21.66 -14.34
N PRO A 114 12.55 21.15 -14.47
CA PRO A 114 11.37 22.01 -14.64
C PRO A 114 11.16 22.95 -13.45
N ALA A 115 11.46 22.50 -12.23
CA ALA A 115 11.30 23.27 -11.00
C ALA A 115 12.16 24.55 -11.00
N SER A 116 13.33 24.50 -11.63
CA SER A 116 14.20 25.67 -11.82
C SER A 116 13.59 26.74 -12.75
N ALA A 117 12.94 26.31 -13.84
CA ALA A 117 12.24 27.17 -14.77
C ALA A 117 10.98 27.76 -14.13
N VAL A 118 10.24 26.97 -13.35
CA VAL A 118 9.06 27.41 -12.59
C VAL A 118 9.45 28.49 -11.59
N GLY A 119 10.47 28.26 -10.77
CA GLY A 119 10.89 29.20 -9.72
C GLY A 119 11.35 30.55 -10.28
N SER A 120 12.24 30.53 -11.27
CA SER A 120 12.74 31.75 -11.92
C SER A 120 11.61 32.53 -12.61
N SER A 121 10.71 31.84 -13.31
CA SER A 121 9.52 32.44 -13.93
C SER A 121 8.58 33.06 -12.89
N LEU A 122 8.32 32.36 -11.78
CA LEU A 122 7.49 32.87 -10.69
C LEU A 122 8.10 34.14 -10.09
N GLY A 123 9.42 34.17 -9.88
CA GLY A 123 10.14 35.38 -9.44
C GLY A 123 9.95 36.56 -10.40
N VAL A 124 10.04 36.32 -11.71
CA VAL A 124 9.81 37.34 -12.75
C VAL A 124 8.35 37.84 -12.74
N ILE A 125 7.37 36.95 -12.56
CA ILE A 125 5.93 37.29 -12.53
C ILE A 125 5.57 38.13 -11.30
N CYS A 126 6.19 37.85 -10.15
CA CYS A 126 5.94 38.55 -8.89
C CYS A 126 6.52 39.97 -8.85
N TYR A 127 7.66 40.20 -9.51
CA TYR A 127 8.35 41.49 -9.47
C TYR A 127 7.52 42.70 -9.94
N PRO A 128 6.77 42.65 -11.07
CA PRO A 128 5.95 43.78 -11.51
C PRO A 128 4.71 44.06 -10.65
N VAL A 129 4.31 43.16 -9.73
CA VAL A 129 3.21 43.39 -8.76
C VAL A 129 3.63 44.49 -7.78
N SER A 130 4.81 44.32 -7.16
CA SER A 130 5.41 45.30 -6.28
C SER A 130 6.91 45.12 -6.25
N LYS A 131 7.67 46.10 -6.75
CA LYS A 131 9.15 46.07 -6.69
C LYS A 131 9.63 45.95 -5.24
N LYS A 132 8.98 46.68 -4.31
CA LYS A 132 9.31 46.70 -2.87
C LYS A 132 9.07 45.34 -2.23
N TYR A 133 7.87 44.77 -2.37
CA TYR A 133 7.43 43.55 -1.67
C TYR A 133 7.56 42.25 -2.50
N SER A 134 8.25 42.30 -3.65
CA SER A 134 8.42 41.17 -4.56
C SER A 134 8.87 39.86 -3.90
N TYR A 135 9.80 39.90 -2.94
CA TYR A 135 10.21 38.71 -2.20
C TYR A 135 9.07 38.11 -1.36
N ILE A 136 8.31 38.95 -0.65
CA ILE A 136 7.18 38.49 0.19
C ILE A 136 6.09 37.87 -0.69
N ILE A 137 5.75 38.52 -1.80
CA ILE A 137 4.75 38.03 -2.75
C ILE A 137 5.19 36.69 -3.36
N PHE A 138 6.45 36.59 -3.76
CA PHE A 138 7.02 35.34 -4.28
C PHE A 138 6.98 34.22 -3.25
N THR A 139 7.44 34.47 -2.02
CA THR A 139 7.42 33.46 -0.95
C THR A 139 6.00 33.03 -0.63
N ALA A 140 5.04 33.95 -0.56
CA ALA A 140 3.63 33.61 -0.35
C ALA A 140 3.08 32.73 -1.48
N LEU A 141 3.31 33.08 -2.75
CA LEU A 141 2.86 32.28 -3.89
C LEU A 141 3.57 30.93 -3.98
N PHE A 142 4.86 30.87 -3.68
CA PHE A 142 5.62 29.62 -3.58
C PHE A 142 5.00 28.69 -2.54
N LEU A 143 4.70 29.19 -1.34
CA LEU A 143 4.06 28.40 -0.29
C LEU A 143 2.65 27.96 -0.68
N ILE A 144 1.85 28.83 -1.30
CA ILE A 144 0.52 28.48 -1.80
C ILE A 144 0.62 27.33 -2.81
N ILE A 145 1.49 27.45 -3.82
CA ILE A 145 1.65 26.40 -4.84
C ILE A 145 2.18 25.10 -4.21
N LEU A 146 3.12 25.18 -3.26
CA LEU A 146 3.70 24.02 -2.60
C LEU A 146 2.66 23.24 -1.77
N PHE A 147 1.80 23.95 -1.03
CA PHE A 147 0.85 23.34 -0.09
C PHE A 147 -0.57 23.17 -0.65
N LEU A 148 -0.89 23.72 -1.82
CA LEU A 148 -2.18 23.51 -2.48
C LEU A 148 -2.58 22.02 -2.59
N PRO A 149 -1.68 21.08 -2.91
CA PRO A 149 -2.02 19.67 -2.96
C PRO A 149 -2.55 19.09 -1.63
N VAL A 150 -2.12 19.63 -0.48
CA VAL A 150 -2.61 19.20 0.84
C VAL A 150 -4.11 19.47 0.96
N LEU A 151 -4.57 20.62 0.49
CA LEU A 151 -6.00 20.94 0.45
C LEU A 151 -6.75 20.01 -0.51
N TYR A 152 -6.16 19.72 -1.68
CA TYR A 152 -6.75 18.80 -2.64
C TYR A 152 -6.95 17.40 -2.05
N ILE A 153 -5.91 16.85 -1.42
CA ILE A 153 -5.98 15.54 -0.74
C ILE A 153 -6.97 15.59 0.42
N TYR A 154 -7.07 16.71 1.15
CA TYR A 154 -8.03 16.80 2.25
C TYR A 154 -9.49 16.74 1.75
N PHE A 155 -9.82 17.42 0.65
CA PHE A 155 -11.21 17.53 0.17
C PHE A 155 -11.63 16.51 -0.90
N ASN A 156 -10.67 15.89 -1.60
CA ASN A 156 -10.95 14.94 -2.68
C ASN A 156 -10.52 13.52 -2.33
N PRO A 157 -11.01 12.50 -3.04
CA PRO A 157 -10.59 11.12 -2.82
C PRO A 157 -9.10 10.90 -2.91
N GLN A 158 -8.46 11.39 -3.98
CA GLN A 158 -7.05 11.09 -4.30
C GLN A 158 -6.09 11.26 -3.12
N ILE A 159 -5.04 10.45 -3.13
CA ILE A 159 -3.86 10.60 -2.27
C ILE A 159 -2.57 10.83 -3.06
N TYR A 160 -2.62 10.68 -4.40
CA TYR A 160 -1.58 11.18 -5.30
C TYR A 160 -1.80 12.67 -5.61
N PHE A 161 -0.77 13.35 -6.10
CA PHE A 161 -0.95 14.69 -6.67
C PHE A 161 0.12 15.06 -7.70
N TYR A 162 -0.26 15.94 -8.62
CA TYR A 162 0.68 16.65 -9.49
C TYR A 162 0.90 18.07 -8.97
N ASN A 163 2.14 18.57 -9.06
CA ASN A 163 2.50 19.88 -8.53
C ASN A 163 3.59 20.55 -9.38
N PRO A 164 3.53 21.86 -9.69
CA PRO A 164 4.57 22.51 -10.50
C PRO A 164 5.97 22.48 -9.87
N ILE A 165 6.05 22.50 -8.53
CA ILE A 165 7.31 22.52 -7.76
C ILE A 165 7.83 21.08 -7.58
N ILE A 166 7.04 20.24 -6.91
CA ILE A 166 7.45 18.85 -6.60
C ILE A 166 7.39 17.97 -7.84
N GLY A 167 6.35 18.10 -8.67
CA GLY A 167 6.10 17.30 -9.86
C GLY A 167 4.96 16.35 -9.74
N TYR A 168 5.25 15.26 -9.05
CA TYR A 168 4.33 14.18 -8.83
C TYR A 168 4.64 13.49 -7.52
N TYR A 169 3.60 13.21 -6.74
CA TYR A 169 3.65 12.36 -5.57
C TYR A 169 2.76 11.14 -5.85
N PRO A 170 3.33 9.92 -5.77
CA PRO A 170 2.65 8.70 -6.22
C PRO A 170 1.54 8.20 -5.30
N GLY A 171 1.42 8.75 -4.08
CA GLY A 171 0.47 8.28 -3.07
C GLY A 171 1.18 7.52 -1.94
N THR A 172 0.65 6.36 -1.54
CA THR A 172 1.11 5.70 -0.29
C THR A 172 2.59 5.30 -0.30
N ILE A 173 3.17 5.18 0.89
CA ILE A 173 4.53 4.67 1.07
C ILE A 173 4.69 3.19 0.72
N TYR A 174 3.58 2.43 0.67
CA TYR A 174 3.57 1.00 0.36
C TYR A 174 3.71 0.73 -1.14
N ASP A 175 3.39 1.72 -1.98
CA ASP A 175 3.60 1.64 -3.41
C ASP A 175 5.04 2.04 -3.72
N GLU A 176 5.93 1.04 -3.74
CA GLU A 176 7.37 1.23 -3.86
C GLU A 176 7.79 1.75 -5.26
N ALA A 177 7.03 1.52 -6.34
CA ALA A 177 7.42 1.96 -7.69
C ALA A 177 6.93 3.37 -8.06
N VAL A 178 7.84 4.26 -8.48
CA VAL A 178 7.51 5.60 -9.01
C VAL A 178 7.87 5.68 -10.49
N LYS A 179 6.91 5.36 -11.36
CA LYS A 179 7.12 5.36 -12.81
C LYS A 179 7.17 6.79 -13.37
N ILE A 180 8.15 7.08 -14.21
CA ILE A 180 8.14 8.27 -15.06
C ILE A 180 7.35 7.92 -16.32
N ASP A 181 6.06 8.23 -16.31
CA ASP A 181 5.16 7.97 -17.43
C ASP A 181 5.08 9.17 -18.39
N PHE A 182 4.45 8.96 -19.54
CA PHE A 182 4.25 10.00 -20.54
C PHE A 182 3.38 11.15 -20.01
N LYS A 183 2.42 10.84 -19.13
CA LYS A 183 1.52 11.81 -18.49
C LYS A 183 2.28 12.82 -17.62
N LEU A 184 3.24 12.36 -16.81
CA LEU A 184 4.13 13.24 -16.05
C LEU A 184 5.00 14.10 -16.97
N ILE A 185 5.53 13.55 -18.05
CA ILE A 185 6.33 14.33 -19.01
C ILE A 185 5.48 15.43 -19.64
N ILE A 186 4.27 15.13 -20.12
CA ILE A 186 3.34 16.15 -20.63
C ILE A 186 3.05 17.20 -19.57
N TYR A 187 2.73 16.79 -18.34
CA TYR A 187 2.48 17.71 -17.23
C TYR A 187 3.66 18.67 -17.02
N ARG A 188 4.89 18.17 -17.04
CA ARG A 188 6.10 19.00 -16.90
C ARG A 188 6.27 19.97 -18.06
N LEU A 189 6.06 19.53 -19.29
CA LEU A 189 6.14 20.40 -20.47
C LEU A 189 5.09 21.52 -20.43
N LEU A 190 3.84 21.21 -20.04
CA LEU A 190 2.77 22.20 -19.87
C LEU A 190 3.12 23.23 -18.80
N ASN A 191 3.70 22.81 -17.67
CA ASN A 191 4.17 23.74 -16.64
C ASN A 191 5.26 24.68 -17.17
N ILE A 192 6.29 24.15 -17.84
CA ILE A 192 7.36 24.97 -18.41
C ILE A 192 6.76 25.98 -19.39
N LEU A 193 5.88 25.54 -20.29
CA LEU A 193 5.24 26.41 -21.27
C LEU A 193 4.41 27.53 -20.62
N TYR A 194 3.59 27.18 -19.62
CA TYR A 194 2.76 28.14 -18.89
C TYR A 194 3.61 29.17 -18.14
N PHE A 195 4.57 28.73 -17.32
CA PHE A 195 5.39 29.64 -16.53
C PHE A 195 6.33 30.49 -17.41
N ALA A 196 6.93 29.91 -18.45
CA ALA A 196 7.81 30.65 -19.36
C ALA A 196 7.03 31.68 -20.19
N SER A 197 5.83 31.36 -20.68
CA SER A 197 4.99 32.32 -21.42
C SER A 197 4.55 33.50 -20.53
N ALA A 198 4.13 33.20 -19.29
CA ALA A 198 3.79 34.22 -18.30
C ALA A 198 5.00 35.09 -17.92
N ALA A 199 6.19 34.49 -17.74
CA ALA A 199 7.42 35.22 -17.49
C ALA A 199 7.83 36.13 -18.66
N CYS A 200 7.74 35.64 -19.90
CA CYS A 200 7.98 36.45 -21.10
C CYS A 200 7.04 37.66 -21.18
N ALA A 201 5.76 37.47 -20.88
CA ALA A 201 4.80 38.57 -20.80
C ALA A 201 5.13 39.55 -19.66
N ALA A 202 5.49 39.04 -18.47
CA ALA A 202 5.93 39.86 -17.34
C ALA A 202 7.20 40.69 -17.66
N LEU A 203 8.18 40.12 -18.36
CA LEU A 203 9.38 40.86 -18.83
C LEU A 203 9.01 42.03 -19.76
N ARG A 204 8.02 41.85 -20.64
CA ARG A 204 7.49 42.94 -21.47
C ARG A 204 6.84 44.04 -20.63
N LEU A 205 6.22 43.69 -19.50
CA LEU A 205 5.68 44.65 -18.54
C LEU A 205 6.80 45.37 -17.77
N ILE A 206 7.90 44.70 -17.44
CA ILE A 206 9.01 45.34 -16.71
C ILE A 206 9.74 46.35 -17.61
N ARG A 207 9.85 46.09 -18.92
CA ARG A 207 10.55 46.96 -19.89
C ARG A 207 9.85 48.29 -20.18
N LYS A 208 8.51 48.36 -20.12
CA LYS A 208 7.78 49.60 -20.44
C LYS A 208 7.60 50.46 -19.19
N LYS A 209 8.14 51.68 -19.20
CA LYS A 209 8.05 52.64 -18.08
C LYS A 209 6.60 53.04 -17.75
N ASP A 210 5.76 53.28 -18.76
CA ASP A 210 4.38 53.74 -18.60
C ASP A 210 3.32 52.71 -19.03
N ILE A 211 3.06 51.74 -18.15
CA ILE A 211 1.98 50.76 -18.39
C ILE A 211 0.74 51.17 -17.62
N LYS A 212 -0.35 51.39 -18.36
CA LYS A 212 -1.71 51.58 -17.82
C LYS A 212 -2.06 50.44 -16.85
N ALA A 213 -2.56 50.79 -15.66
CA ALA A 213 -2.92 49.82 -14.61
C ALA A 213 -3.83 48.68 -15.14
N GLY A 214 -4.79 49.00 -16.01
CA GLY A 214 -5.68 48.00 -16.63
C GLY A 214 -4.96 46.91 -17.43
N ARG A 215 -3.82 47.21 -18.09
CA ARG A 215 -3.03 46.19 -18.80
C ARG A 215 -2.30 45.26 -17.85
N LYS A 216 -1.82 45.76 -16.71
CA LYS A 216 -1.22 44.92 -15.66
C LYS A 216 -2.27 44.02 -15.02
N ALA A 217 -3.44 44.59 -14.69
CA ALA A 217 -4.56 43.83 -14.15
C ALA A 217 -5.02 42.73 -15.12
N ALA A 218 -5.15 43.04 -16.42
CA ALA A 218 -5.50 42.06 -17.45
C ALA A 218 -4.48 40.91 -17.54
N PHE A 219 -3.16 41.21 -17.49
CA PHE A 219 -2.13 40.17 -17.46
C PHE A 219 -2.31 39.22 -16.27
N TYR A 220 -2.42 39.76 -15.06
CA TYR A 220 -2.58 38.92 -13.85
C TYR A 220 -3.91 38.17 -13.86
N ALA A 221 -4.99 38.78 -14.34
CA ALA A 221 -6.29 38.13 -14.48
C ALA A 221 -6.21 36.95 -15.46
N VAL A 222 -5.57 37.12 -16.62
CA VAL A 222 -5.40 36.04 -17.60
C VAL A 222 -4.49 34.94 -17.06
N THR A 223 -3.36 35.28 -16.42
CA THR A 223 -2.46 34.31 -15.79
C THR A 223 -3.17 33.50 -14.71
N LEU A 224 -3.93 34.16 -13.84
CA LEU A 224 -4.69 33.48 -12.78
C LEU A 224 -5.83 32.63 -13.36
N LEU A 225 -6.60 33.17 -14.31
CA LEU A 225 -7.72 32.48 -14.95
C LEU A 225 -7.24 31.20 -15.65
N THR A 226 -6.14 31.26 -16.39
CA THR A 226 -5.57 30.07 -17.06
C THR A 226 -5.07 29.02 -16.07
N ALA A 227 -4.47 29.42 -14.94
CA ALA A 227 -4.13 28.48 -13.87
C ALA A 227 -5.37 27.83 -13.24
N VAL A 228 -6.40 28.63 -12.92
CA VAL A 228 -7.65 28.13 -12.35
C VAL A 228 -8.35 27.18 -13.32
N LEU A 229 -8.45 27.53 -14.61
CA LEU A 229 -9.04 26.66 -15.63
C LEU A 229 -8.28 25.34 -15.77
N PHE A 230 -6.94 25.37 -15.72
CA PHE A 230 -6.12 24.15 -15.75
C PHE A 230 -6.38 23.25 -14.54
N ILE A 231 -6.43 23.84 -13.34
CA ILE A 231 -6.72 23.14 -12.10
C ILE A 231 -8.14 22.52 -12.12
N LEU A 232 -9.15 23.27 -12.58
CA LEU A 232 -10.53 22.77 -12.71
C LEU A 232 -10.64 21.66 -13.77
N SER A 233 -9.83 21.71 -14.82
CA SER A 233 -9.74 20.68 -15.85
C SER A 233 -8.86 19.49 -15.45
N GLY A 234 -8.23 19.55 -14.26
CA GLY A 234 -7.29 18.52 -13.79
C GLY A 234 -7.92 17.13 -13.73
N ASP A 235 -9.21 17.05 -13.39
CA ASP A 235 -9.98 15.80 -13.35
C ASP A 235 -10.07 15.13 -14.73
N SER A 236 -10.52 15.90 -15.73
CA SER A 236 -10.66 15.43 -17.12
C SER A 236 -9.32 15.14 -17.79
N LEU A 237 -8.25 15.83 -17.39
CA LEU A 237 -6.88 15.60 -17.88
C LEU A 237 -6.15 14.47 -17.13
N GLY A 238 -6.76 13.92 -16.07
CA GLY A 238 -6.19 12.88 -15.23
C GLY A 238 -5.16 13.35 -14.19
N TYR A 239 -4.94 14.65 -14.02
CA TYR A 239 -4.01 15.18 -13.00
C TYR A 239 -4.62 15.26 -11.60
N SER A 240 -5.93 15.04 -11.48
CA SER A 240 -6.63 14.86 -10.21
C SER A 240 -7.77 13.86 -10.35
N THR A 241 -8.26 13.35 -9.22
CA THR A 241 -9.46 12.55 -9.11
C THR A 241 -10.41 13.16 -8.10
N THR A 242 -11.56 13.59 -8.59
CA THR A 242 -12.70 14.06 -7.78
C THR A 242 -13.64 12.91 -7.43
N LYS A 243 -14.54 13.12 -6.46
CA LYS A 243 -15.62 12.16 -6.16
C LYS A 243 -16.47 11.88 -7.41
N SER A 244 -16.81 12.91 -8.17
CA SER A 244 -17.61 12.78 -9.39
C SER A 244 -16.94 11.94 -10.46
N ARG A 245 -15.60 11.98 -10.56
CA ARG A 245 -14.85 11.09 -11.45
C ARG A 245 -14.91 9.65 -11.00
N LEU A 246 -14.69 9.35 -9.71
CA LEU A 246 -14.83 7.97 -9.22
C LEU A 246 -16.21 7.39 -9.53
N ILE A 247 -17.27 8.15 -9.28
CA ILE A 247 -18.65 7.72 -9.58
C ILE A 247 -18.81 7.42 -11.08
N ARG A 248 -18.24 8.26 -11.96
CA ARG A 248 -18.31 8.09 -13.42
C ARG A 248 -17.46 6.92 -13.94
N GLU A 249 -16.27 6.70 -13.40
CA GLU A 249 -15.37 5.63 -13.87
C GLU A 249 -15.87 4.25 -13.40
N LEU A 250 -16.25 4.14 -12.12
CA LEU A 250 -16.77 2.88 -11.57
C LEU A 250 -18.15 2.53 -12.12
N SER A 251 -19.00 3.54 -12.33
CA SER A 251 -20.34 3.46 -12.96
C SER A 251 -21.41 2.66 -12.21
N GLY A 252 -21.08 1.69 -11.35
CA GLY A 252 -22.04 0.94 -10.55
C GLY A 252 -22.35 1.62 -9.22
N HIS A 253 -23.61 1.56 -8.77
CA HIS A 253 -24.03 2.12 -7.48
C HIS A 253 -25.01 1.22 -6.72
N ALA A 254 -24.75 1.02 -5.43
CA ALA A 254 -25.66 0.38 -4.49
C ALA A 254 -25.80 1.24 -3.23
N SER A 255 -27.02 1.39 -2.71
CA SER A 255 -27.31 2.18 -1.50
C SER A 255 -28.11 1.33 -0.52
N SER A 256 -27.65 1.26 0.73
CA SER A 256 -28.29 0.55 1.84
C SER A 256 -28.61 1.50 2.99
N GLU A 257 -28.92 1.00 4.19
CA GLU A 257 -29.24 1.85 5.34
C GLU A 257 -28.04 2.69 5.77
N HIS A 258 -26.85 2.09 5.85
CA HIS A 258 -25.65 2.73 6.37
C HIS A 258 -24.57 2.99 5.31
N PHE A 259 -24.74 2.53 4.06
CA PHE A 259 -23.72 2.67 3.02
C PHE A 259 -24.20 3.25 1.69
N GLU A 260 -23.27 3.92 1.01
CA GLU A 260 -23.29 4.21 -0.41
C GLU A 260 -22.08 3.52 -1.05
N ILE A 261 -22.29 2.50 -1.87
CA ILE A 261 -21.25 1.69 -2.49
C ILE A 261 -21.18 2.04 -3.98
N TYR A 262 -20.06 2.61 -4.42
CA TYR A 262 -19.74 2.79 -5.83
C TYR A 262 -18.73 1.72 -6.24
N TYR A 263 -19.03 0.97 -7.30
CA TYR A 263 -18.24 -0.21 -7.67
C TYR A 263 -18.06 -0.31 -9.18
N ASP A 264 -16.94 -0.89 -9.62
CA ASP A 264 -16.71 -1.16 -11.03
C ASP A 264 -17.66 -2.26 -11.54
N THR A 265 -18.36 -2.00 -12.65
CA THR A 265 -19.38 -2.90 -13.23
C THR A 265 -18.86 -4.26 -13.75
N ARG A 266 -17.53 -4.47 -13.85
CA ARG A 266 -16.92 -5.79 -14.09
C ARG A 266 -17.08 -6.74 -12.90
N ILE A 267 -17.36 -6.21 -11.70
CA ILE A 267 -17.63 -7.00 -10.51
C ILE A 267 -19.04 -7.61 -10.62
N GLU A 268 -19.14 -8.92 -10.42
CA GLU A 268 -20.41 -9.63 -10.54
C GLU A 268 -21.44 -9.14 -9.51
N ALA A 269 -22.68 -8.91 -9.95
CA ALA A 269 -23.75 -8.37 -9.08
C ALA A 269 -23.97 -9.19 -7.80
N LYS A 270 -23.77 -10.51 -7.87
CA LYS A 270 -23.81 -11.43 -6.72
C LYS A 270 -22.74 -11.08 -5.68
N ALA A 271 -21.52 -10.81 -6.13
CA ALA A 271 -20.42 -10.43 -5.26
C ALA A 271 -20.67 -9.06 -4.61
N VAL A 272 -21.20 -8.09 -5.35
CA VAL A 272 -21.59 -6.78 -4.80
C VAL A 272 -22.65 -6.92 -3.71
N LYS A 273 -23.66 -7.78 -3.91
CA LYS A 273 -24.67 -8.10 -2.87
C LYS A 273 -24.02 -8.69 -1.62
N ASN A 274 -23.11 -9.63 -1.78
CA ASN A 274 -22.38 -10.22 -0.64
C ASN A 274 -21.56 -9.16 0.11
N ILE A 275 -20.87 -8.26 -0.62
CA ILE A 275 -20.09 -7.16 -0.04
C ILE A 275 -21.00 -6.18 0.71
N LEU A 276 -22.16 -5.83 0.16
CA LEU A 276 -23.13 -4.95 0.82
C LEU A 276 -23.59 -5.54 2.17
N LEU A 277 -23.88 -6.84 2.22
CA LEU A 277 -24.23 -7.53 3.47
C LEU A 277 -23.08 -7.51 4.48
N HIS A 278 -21.84 -7.70 4.03
CA HIS A 278 -20.67 -7.59 4.90
C HIS A 278 -20.50 -6.17 5.47
N ASN A 279 -20.72 -5.13 4.65
CA ASN A 279 -20.66 -3.74 5.11
C ASN A 279 -21.67 -3.48 6.24
N GLU A 280 -22.94 -3.88 6.04
CA GLU A 280 -24.00 -3.69 7.03
C GLU A 280 -23.75 -4.49 8.31
N TYR A 281 -23.36 -5.77 8.21
CA TYR A 281 -23.00 -6.59 9.36
C TYR A 281 -21.86 -5.96 10.17
N TYR A 282 -20.73 -5.64 9.52
CA TYR A 282 -19.58 -5.07 10.22
C TYR A 282 -19.90 -3.69 10.81
N PHE A 283 -20.72 -2.89 10.14
CA PHE A 283 -21.17 -1.61 10.69
C PHE A 283 -21.94 -1.78 12.00
N GLU A 284 -22.88 -2.73 12.07
CA GLU A 284 -23.62 -3.02 13.30
C GLU A 284 -22.67 -3.50 14.41
N GLU A 285 -21.84 -4.50 14.13
CA GLU A 285 -20.91 -5.09 15.09
C GLU A 285 -19.92 -4.05 15.65
N ILE A 286 -19.33 -3.24 14.77
CA ILE A 286 -18.35 -2.23 15.16
C ILE A 286 -19.02 -1.08 15.91
N SER A 287 -20.22 -0.65 15.49
CA SER A 287 -20.97 0.40 16.19
C SER A 287 -21.35 -0.02 17.60
N GLU A 288 -21.75 -1.28 17.78
CA GLU A 288 -22.05 -1.87 19.09
C GLU A 288 -20.78 -1.97 19.95
N ALA A 289 -19.71 -2.56 19.42
CA ALA A 289 -18.43 -2.72 20.11
C ALA A 289 -17.83 -1.37 20.54
N LEU A 290 -17.92 -0.36 19.67
CA LEU A 290 -17.47 0.99 19.95
C LEU A 290 -18.46 1.80 20.77
N LYS A 291 -19.69 1.33 21.02
CA LYS A 291 -20.78 2.11 21.66
C LYS A 291 -20.92 3.50 21.04
N VAL A 292 -21.07 3.57 19.72
CA VAL A 292 -21.29 4.81 18.99
C VAL A 292 -22.51 4.69 18.09
N LYS A 293 -23.11 5.83 17.77
CA LYS A 293 -24.18 5.92 16.79
C LYS A 293 -23.70 6.79 15.64
N PRO A 294 -23.19 6.19 14.55
CA PRO A 294 -22.72 6.94 13.40
C PRO A 294 -23.81 7.85 12.85
N SER A 295 -23.43 9.08 12.52
CA SER A 295 -24.37 10.15 12.14
C SER A 295 -24.65 10.22 10.64
N LYS A 296 -23.87 9.50 9.83
CA LYS A 296 -23.89 9.56 8.35
C LYS A 296 -23.59 8.19 7.76
N LYS A 297 -24.04 7.98 6.52
CA LYS A 297 -23.66 6.81 5.72
C LYS A 297 -22.17 6.84 5.37
N VAL A 298 -21.55 5.67 5.37
CA VAL A 298 -20.19 5.46 4.87
C VAL A 298 -20.24 5.30 3.35
N THR A 299 -19.35 5.99 2.63
CA THR A 299 -19.23 5.81 1.18
C THR A 299 -18.08 4.86 0.88
N THR A 300 -18.36 3.73 0.24
CA THR A 300 -17.34 2.74 -0.16
C THR A 300 -17.09 2.84 -1.67
N PHE A 301 -15.84 3.01 -2.07
CA PHE A 301 -15.40 2.88 -3.46
C PHE A 301 -14.70 1.53 -3.63
N LEU A 302 -15.33 0.65 -4.40
CA LEU A 302 -14.88 -0.71 -4.65
C LEU A 302 -14.28 -0.82 -6.05
N PHE A 303 -12.96 -0.95 -6.10
CA PHE A 303 -12.19 -1.06 -7.33
C PHE A 303 -12.10 -2.52 -7.78
N TYR A 304 -12.11 -2.77 -9.08
CA TYR A 304 -12.02 -4.12 -9.64
C TYR A 304 -10.67 -4.77 -9.30
N ASP A 305 -9.57 -4.02 -9.43
CA ASP A 305 -8.21 -4.47 -9.14
C ASP A 305 -7.30 -3.34 -8.60
N SER A 306 -6.08 -3.71 -8.22
CA SER A 306 -5.08 -2.78 -7.69
C SER A 306 -4.58 -1.75 -8.70
N GLU A 307 -4.64 -2.05 -10.00
CA GLU A 307 -4.18 -1.13 -11.05
C GLU A 307 -5.17 0.01 -11.21
N GLU A 308 -6.46 -0.31 -11.27
CA GLU A 308 -7.54 0.68 -11.29
C GLU A 308 -7.49 1.59 -10.05
N LYS A 309 -7.33 1.01 -8.85
CA LYS A 309 -7.22 1.82 -7.62
C LYS A 309 -5.97 2.72 -7.62
N LYS A 310 -4.84 2.24 -8.15
CA LYS A 310 -3.63 3.06 -8.30
C LYS A 310 -3.89 4.27 -9.19
N ASP A 311 -4.51 4.06 -10.34
CA ASP A 311 -4.72 5.11 -11.34
C ASP A 311 -5.77 6.14 -10.93
N LEU A 312 -6.83 5.68 -10.25
CA LEU A 312 -7.93 6.54 -9.82
C LEU A 312 -7.70 7.15 -8.44
N PHE A 313 -7.15 6.43 -7.48
CA PHE A 313 -7.02 6.90 -6.10
C PHE A 313 -5.57 7.22 -5.68
N GLY A 314 -4.58 6.49 -6.21
CA GLY A 314 -3.17 6.65 -5.85
C GLY A 314 -2.68 5.65 -4.80
N SER A 315 -3.40 4.55 -4.59
CA SER A 315 -2.85 3.40 -3.89
C SER A 315 -3.11 2.13 -4.66
N ALA A 316 -2.09 1.31 -4.92
CA ALA A 316 -2.30 0.00 -5.52
C ALA A 316 -2.55 -1.06 -4.44
N ASN A 317 -1.64 -1.11 -3.47
CA ASN A 317 -1.51 -2.23 -2.54
C ASN A 317 -2.23 -2.03 -1.20
N ALA A 318 -2.46 -0.78 -0.77
CA ALA A 318 -3.09 -0.48 0.51
C ALA A 318 -4.54 -0.06 0.30
N ASP A 319 -5.46 -0.72 0.99
CA ASP A 319 -6.81 -0.17 1.18
C ASP A 319 -6.71 0.97 2.20
N VAL A 320 -7.59 1.97 2.07
CA VAL A 320 -7.49 3.21 2.85
C VAL A 320 -8.88 3.70 3.21
N ALA A 321 -9.05 4.11 4.46
CA ALA A 321 -10.14 4.97 4.90
C ALA A 321 -9.70 6.43 4.96
N LYS A 322 -10.62 7.34 4.66
CA LYS A 322 -10.50 8.78 4.94
C LYS A 322 -11.58 9.16 5.95
N PRO A 323 -11.30 9.02 7.27
CA PRO A 323 -12.30 9.17 8.33
C PRO A 323 -13.05 10.50 8.29
N TRP A 324 -12.34 11.61 8.03
CA TRP A 324 -12.94 12.94 7.92
C TRP A 324 -13.90 13.11 6.73
N LEU A 325 -13.82 12.25 5.71
CA LEU A 325 -14.73 12.21 4.56
C LEU A 325 -15.80 11.11 4.67
N TYR A 326 -15.72 10.24 5.68
CA TYR A 326 -16.58 9.04 5.81
C TYR A 326 -16.49 8.13 4.56
N GLN A 327 -15.27 7.93 4.04
CA GLN A 327 -15.02 7.25 2.77
C GLN A 327 -14.02 6.09 2.91
N LEU A 328 -14.30 4.96 2.25
CA LEU A 328 -13.45 3.78 2.13
C LEU A 328 -13.03 3.56 0.67
N TYR A 329 -11.79 3.11 0.44
CA TYR A 329 -11.24 2.79 -0.88
C TYR A 329 -10.65 1.39 -0.86
N ILE A 330 -11.36 0.43 -1.43
CA ILE A 330 -11.12 -1.01 -1.24
C ILE A 330 -10.97 -1.72 -2.59
N ASN A 331 -10.01 -2.63 -2.69
CA ASN A 331 -9.91 -3.55 -3.83
C ASN A 331 -10.85 -4.74 -3.68
N TYR A 332 -11.56 -5.11 -4.73
CA TYR A 332 -12.43 -6.30 -4.77
C TYR A 332 -11.69 -7.58 -4.39
N GLY A 333 -10.47 -7.80 -4.88
CA GLY A 333 -9.71 -9.02 -4.57
C GLY A 333 -9.35 -9.22 -3.09
N ASN A 334 -9.41 -8.17 -2.26
CA ASN A 334 -8.94 -8.21 -0.86
C ASN A 334 -10.01 -7.83 0.17
N TYR A 335 -11.26 -7.55 -0.24
CA TYR A 335 -12.28 -6.96 0.63
C TYR A 335 -12.54 -7.78 1.90
N GLU A 336 -12.50 -9.11 1.84
CA GLU A 336 -12.74 -9.98 3.01
C GLU A 336 -11.74 -9.75 4.14
N ARG A 337 -10.51 -9.35 3.79
CA ARG A 337 -9.41 -9.14 4.75
C ARG A 337 -9.37 -7.72 5.30
N THR A 338 -9.86 -6.73 4.55
CA THR A 338 -9.65 -5.30 4.88
C THR A 338 -10.93 -4.56 5.22
N LEU A 339 -12.11 -5.04 4.79
CA LEU A 339 -13.35 -4.28 4.95
C LEU A 339 -13.69 -3.98 6.41
N GLN A 340 -13.58 -4.97 7.30
CA GLN A 340 -13.82 -4.78 8.73
C GLN A 340 -12.87 -3.72 9.31
N HIS A 341 -11.57 -3.83 8.99
CA HIS A 341 -10.53 -2.89 9.39
C HIS A 341 -10.86 -1.45 8.99
N GLU A 342 -11.16 -1.23 7.71
CA GLU A 342 -11.39 0.12 7.17
C GLU A 342 -12.69 0.75 7.71
N ILE A 343 -13.72 -0.06 7.99
CA ILE A 343 -14.96 0.42 8.64
C ILE A 343 -14.65 0.96 10.06
N VAL A 344 -13.74 0.33 10.82
CA VAL A 344 -13.34 0.83 12.15
C VAL A 344 -12.79 2.25 12.06
N HIS A 345 -11.97 2.55 11.06
CA HIS A 345 -11.43 3.90 10.86
C HIS A 345 -12.53 4.93 10.62
N CYS A 346 -13.55 4.60 9.83
CA CYS A 346 -14.68 5.50 9.61
C CYS A 346 -15.56 5.67 10.85
N ILE A 347 -15.90 4.59 11.55
CA ILE A 347 -16.80 4.64 12.72
C ILE A 347 -16.11 5.31 13.92
N SER A 348 -14.82 5.05 14.14
CA SER A 348 -14.04 5.69 15.21
C SER A 348 -13.91 7.21 15.05
N SER A 349 -14.15 7.73 13.84
CA SER A 349 -14.18 9.17 13.56
C SER A 349 -15.26 9.94 14.34
N GLU A 350 -16.27 9.25 14.89
CA GLU A 350 -17.28 9.83 15.79
C GLU A 350 -16.70 10.28 17.15
N PHE A 351 -15.55 9.75 17.56
CA PHE A 351 -14.81 10.20 18.75
C PHE A 351 -13.34 10.57 18.47
N GLY A 352 -12.91 10.54 17.21
CA GLY A 352 -11.59 10.98 16.78
C GLY A 352 -11.40 12.49 16.82
N VAL A 353 -10.14 12.93 16.77
CA VAL A 353 -9.74 14.34 16.91
C VAL A 353 -9.63 15.03 15.56
N THR A 354 -10.19 16.24 15.47
CA THR A 354 -10.16 17.11 14.28
C THR A 354 -8.73 17.63 14.02
N PRO A 355 -8.31 17.84 12.75
CA PRO A 355 -9.13 17.87 11.53
C PRO A 355 -9.36 16.55 10.83
N PHE A 356 -8.53 15.53 11.05
CA PHE A 356 -8.64 14.26 10.31
C PHE A 356 -9.59 13.25 10.95
N LYS A 357 -10.13 13.55 12.14
CA LYS A 357 -10.99 12.66 12.93
C LYS A 357 -10.35 11.29 13.21
N ILE A 358 -9.10 11.31 13.64
CA ILE A 358 -8.30 10.12 13.98
C ILE A 358 -7.74 10.25 15.40
N SER A 359 -6.89 9.32 15.83
CA SER A 359 -6.22 9.35 17.13
C SER A 359 -5.47 10.67 17.38
N TYR A 360 -5.48 11.12 18.64
CA TYR A 360 -4.77 12.34 19.05
C TYR A 360 -3.28 12.27 18.69
N GLY A 361 -2.75 13.39 18.19
CA GLY A 361 -1.36 13.49 17.78
C GLY A 361 -0.99 12.63 16.56
N PHE A 362 -1.97 12.14 15.79
CA PHE A 362 -1.75 11.20 14.67
C PHE A 362 -1.04 9.93 15.13
N ASN A 363 -1.35 9.42 16.33
CA ASN A 363 -0.68 8.24 16.87
C ASN A 363 -1.08 6.98 16.09
N PRO A 364 -0.20 6.42 15.23
CA PRO A 364 -0.53 5.28 14.38
C PRO A 364 -0.82 4.01 15.20
N SER A 365 -0.17 3.84 16.36
CA SER A 365 -0.40 2.67 17.23
C SER A 365 -1.80 2.67 17.82
N LEU A 366 -2.35 3.84 18.16
CA LEU A 366 -3.76 3.96 18.58
C LEU A 366 -4.73 3.79 17.41
N LEU A 367 -4.41 4.33 16.24
CA LEU A 367 -5.26 4.30 15.05
C LEU A 367 -5.37 2.87 14.49
N GLU A 368 -4.25 2.33 14.02
CA GLU A 368 -4.17 0.99 13.42
C GLU A 368 -4.47 -0.09 14.46
N GLY A 369 -3.98 0.09 15.69
CA GLY A 369 -4.23 -0.88 16.75
C GLY A 369 -5.70 -0.95 17.17
N LEU A 370 -6.48 0.14 17.10
CA LEU A 370 -7.93 0.03 17.36
C LEU A 370 -8.63 -0.82 16.28
N ALA A 371 -8.26 -0.64 15.00
CA ALA A 371 -8.81 -1.44 13.92
C ALA A 371 -8.48 -2.92 14.10
N VAL A 372 -7.20 -3.26 14.35
CA VAL A 372 -6.75 -4.64 14.61
C VAL A 372 -7.38 -5.22 15.88
N ALA A 373 -7.63 -4.40 16.91
CA ALA A 373 -8.27 -4.88 18.14
C ALA A 373 -9.72 -5.35 17.93
N LEU A 374 -10.41 -4.84 16.90
CA LEU A 374 -11.81 -5.16 16.61
C LEU A 374 -11.97 -6.13 15.44
N GLU A 375 -10.90 -6.51 14.76
CA GLU A 375 -10.91 -7.58 13.75
C GLU A 375 -11.28 -8.94 14.39
N ASP A 376 -11.99 -9.77 13.63
CA ASP A 376 -12.39 -11.11 14.07
C ASP A 376 -11.19 -12.06 14.15
N GLU A 377 -10.27 -11.97 13.18
CA GLU A 377 -9.08 -12.80 13.10
C GLU A 377 -7.92 -12.10 12.36
N SER A 378 -6.71 -12.63 12.54
CA SER A 378 -5.51 -12.30 11.78
C SER A 378 -4.87 -13.59 11.27
N ASP A 379 -5.02 -13.86 9.97
CA ASP A 379 -4.52 -15.06 9.28
C ASP A 379 -4.90 -16.40 9.95
N GLY A 380 -6.16 -16.58 10.33
CA GLY A 380 -6.61 -17.81 10.98
C GLY A 380 -6.50 -17.83 12.50
N HIS A 381 -6.00 -16.75 13.13
CA HIS A 381 -5.68 -16.70 14.55
C HIS A 381 -6.23 -15.45 15.25
N THR A 382 -6.41 -15.51 16.57
CA THR A 382 -6.76 -14.31 17.34
C THR A 382 -5.56 -13.34 17.43
N VAL A 383 -5.83 -12.04 17.55
CA VAL A 383 -4.76 -11.03 17.70
C VAL A 383 -3.86 -11.30 18.92
N HIS A 384 -4.43 -11.81 20.01
CA HIS A 384 -3.68 -12.19 21.21
C HIS A 384 -2.81 -13.42 20.98
N TYR A 385 -3.26 -14.41 20.20
CA TYR A 385 -2.43 -15.54 19.82
C TYR A 385 -1.22 -15.06 19.02
N MET A 386 -1.44 -14.19 18.03
CA MET A 386 -0.38 -13.64 17.20
C MET A 386 0.64 -12.87 18.04
N ALA A 387 0.19 -12.02 18.97
CA ALA A 387 1.08 -11.28 19.87
C ALA A 387 1.86 -12.21 20.82
N SER A 388 1.21 -13.25 21.34
CA SER A 388 1.83 -14.26 22.19
C SER A 388 2.89 -15.07 21.44
N LEU A 389 2.60 -15.50 20.20
CA LEU A 389 3.53 -16.17 19.31
C LEU A 389 4.79 -15.32 19.08
N ALA A 390 4.61 -14.03 18.79
CA ALA A 390 5.73 -13.09 18.62
C ALA A 390 6.56 -12.96 19.91
N TYR A 391 5.89 -12.75 21.04
CA TYR A 391 6.52 -12.49 22.33
C TYR A 391 7.34 -13.69 22.83
N ASN A 392 6.78 -14.89 22.71
CA ASN A 392 7.40 -16.13 23.17
C ASN A 392 8.55 -16.61 22.24
N ASN A 393 8.60 -16.12 21.00
CA ASN A 393 9.66 -16.44 20.03
C ASN A 393 10.65 -15.29 19.78
N ASN A 394 10.81 -14.39 20.76
CA ASN A 394 11.78 -13.29 20.76
C ASN A 394 11.55 -12.18 19.70
N PHE A 395 10.38 -12.13 19.07
CA PHE A 395 9.96 -10.99 18.24
C PHE A 395 9.25 -9.95 19.11
N LYS A 396 9.99 -9.30 20.03
CA LYS A 396 9.44 -8.35 21.01
C LYS A 396 9.53 -6.90 20.54
N PHE A 397 8.45 -6.14 20.74
CA PHE A 397 8.43 -4.68 20.58
C PHE A 397 7.95 -4.04 21.90
N PRO A 398 8.77 -3.16 22.53
CA PRO A 398 8.33 -2.38 23.71
C PRO A 398 7.10 -1.50 23.43
N ILE A 399 5.98 -1.75 24.10
CA ILE A 399 4.71 -1.02 23.92
C ILE A 399 4.89 0.48 24.17
N GLU A 400 5.64 0.86 25.20
CA GLU A 400 5.87 2.27 25.54
C GLU A 400 6.54 3.01 24.38
N ARG A 401 7.50 2.36 23.71
CA ARG A 401 8.17 2.94 22.54
C ARG A 401 7.25 2.94 21.33
N LEU A 402 6.47 1.87 21.13
CA LEU A 402 5.54 1.72 20.02
C LEU A 402 4.49 2.84 20.01
N PHE A 403 3.97 3.21 21.19
CA PHE A 403 2.93 4.23 21.33
C PHE A 403 3.48 5.67 21.36
N GLN A 404 4.78 5.88 21.16
CA GLN A 404 5.42 7.20 21.09
C GLN A 404 5.66 7.65 19.64
N GLY A 405 5.02 8.76 19.25
CA GLY A 405 5.26 9.44 17.98
C GLY A 405 5.07 8.52 16.77
N LEU A 406 6.06 8.50 15.86
CA LEU A 406 6.03 7.72 14.63
C LEU A 406 6.85 6.41 14.72
N ASN A 407 7.19 5.94 15.93
CA ASN A 407 8.00 4.73 16.13
C ASN A 407 7.34 3.45 15.58
N PHE A 408 6.03 3.47 15.37
CA PHE A 408 5.27 2.42 14.69
C PHE A 408 5.88 2.04 13.33
N PHE A 409 6.42 3.01 12.59
CA PHE A 409 7.07 2.80 11.29
C PHE A 409 8.55 2.41 11.38
N GLY A 410 9.11 2.35 12.60
CA GLY A 410 10.53 2.09 12.83
C GLY A 410 10.96 0.62 12.76
N GLU A 411 10.02 -0.32 12.90
CA GLU A 411 10.27 -1.77 12.86
C GLU A 411 9.40 -2.48 11.81
N LEU A 412 9.26 -3.79 11.94
CA LEU A 412 8.38 -4.62 11.11
C LEU A 412 6.92 -4.22 11.29
N SER A 413 6.26 -3.83 10.20
CA SER A 413 4.86 -3.41 10.21
C SER A 413 3.96 -4.45 10.87
N SER A 414 4.12 -5.74 10.58
CA SER A 414 3.30 -6.80 11.19
C SER A 414 3.38 -6.80 12.72
N LEU A 415 4.58 -6.62 13.30
CA LEU A 415 4.73 -6.54 14.76
C LEU A 415 4.06 -5.30 15.34
N SER A 416 4.20 -4.15 14.69
CA SER A 416 3.58 -2.90 15.15
C SER A 416 2.05 -3.02 15.19
N TYR A 417 1.43 -3.60 14.16
CA TYR A 417 -0.02 -3.83 14.10
C TYR A 417 -0.48 -4.83 15.17
N ILE A 418 0.17 -6.01 15.25
CA ILE A 418 -0.24 -7.08 16.17
C ILE A 418 -0.08 -6.67 17.65
N TYR A 419 1.05 -6.08 18.05
CA TYR A 419 1.24 -5.64 19.43
C TYR A 419 0.29 -4.50 19.80
N SER A 420 0.06 -3.54 18.90
CA SER A 420 -0.88 -2.45 19.15
C SER A 420 -2.31 -2.96 19.28
N GLY A 421 -2.75 -3.82 18.35
CA GLY A 421 -4.07 -4.43 18.36
C GLY A 421 -4.33 -5.28 19.60
N SER A 422 -3.41 -6.19 19.93
CA SER A 422 -3.53 -7.03 21.11
C SER A 422 -3.50 -6.22 22.40
N PHE A 423 -2.66 -5.19 22.52
CA PHE A 423 -2.64 -4.33 23.71
C PHE A 423 -3.94 -3.54 23.85
N ILE A 424 -4.44 -2.96 22.77
CA ILE A 424 -5.70 -2.19 22.78
C ILE A 424 -6.88 -3.11 23.09
N ARG A 425 -6.92 -4.32 22.50
CA ARG A 425 -7.95 -5.32 22.82
C ARG A 425 -7.92 -5.69 24.30
N PHE A 426 -6.74 -5.92 24.87
CA PHE A 426 -6.57 -6.14 26.32
C PHE A 426 -7.12 -4.98 27.16
N LEU A 427 -6.86 -3.73 26.75
CA LEU A 427 -7.38 -2.55 27.45
C LEU A 427 -8.91 -2.46 27.36
N ILE A 428 -9.49 -2.69 26.17
CA ILE A 428 -10.94 -2.66 25.96
C ILE A 428 -11.63 -3.76 26.77
N ASP A 429 -11.12 -4.99 26.70
CA ASP A 429 -11.72 -6.14 27.37
C ASP A 429 -11.63 -6.02 28.90
N LYS A 430 -10.52 -5.49 29.43
CA LYS A 430 -10.29 -5.37 30.87
C LYS A 430 -10.88 -4.10 31.50
N TYR A 431 -10.84 -2.97 30.79
CA TYR A 431 -11.17 -1.65 31.35
C TYR A 431 -12.37 -0.97 30.68
N GLY A 432 -12.87 -1.51 29.56
CA GLY A 432 -14.02 -1.00 28.83
C GLY A 432 -13.68 0.04 27.77
N ILE A 433 -14.47 0.05 26.69
CA ILE A 433 -14.29 0.94 25.54
C ILE A 433 -14.34 2.44 25.89
N ASP A 434 -15.16 2.83 26.87
CA ASP A 434 -15.37 4.24 27.21
C ASP A 434 -14.08 4.88 27.76
N LYS A 435 -13.30 4.14 28.57
CA LYS A 435 -11.98 4.58 29.01
C LYS A 435 -10.98 4.62 27.86
N PHE A 436 -11.01 3.62 26.97
CA PHE A 436 -10.13 3.61 25.81
C PHE A 436 -10.36 4.81 24.89
N LYS A 437 -11.61 5.23 24.67
CA LYS A 437 -11.93 6.45 23.90
C LYS A 437 -11.28 7.70 24.47
N GLU A 438 -11.18 7.84 25.80
CA GLU A 438 -10.48 8.97 26.42
C GLU A 438 -8.98 8.96 26.07
N ILE A 439 -8.34 7.80 26.09
CA ILE A 439 -6.94 7.64 25.64
C ILE A 439 -6.81 7.97 24.15
N TYR A 440 -7.73 7.48 23.32
CA TYR A 440 -7.72 7.73 21.88
C TYR A 440 -7.77 9.24 21.55
N LYS A 441 -8.47 10.02 22.39
CA LYS A 441 -8.57 11.49 22.32
C LYS A 441 -7.39 12.25 22.96
N GLY A 442 -6.40 11.55 23.50
CA GLY A 442 -5.20 12.15 24.10
C GLY A 442 -5.22 12.24 25.62
N GLY A 443 -6.13 11.53 26.29
CA GLY A 443 -6.16 11.41 27.75
C GLY A 443 -4.93 10.72 28.32
N ASP A 444 -4.56 11.08 29.55
CA ASP A 444 -3.43 10.49 30.26
C ASP A 444 -3.79 9.11 30.86
N TYR A 445 -2.88 8.14 30.76
CA TYR A 445 -3.11 6.78 31.24
C TYR A 445 -3.31 6.72 32.76
N GLN A 446 -2.54 7.50 33.54
CA GLN A 446 -2.66 7.55 34.99
C GLN A 446 -4.00 8.16 35.41
N GLU A 447 -4.49 9.17 34.69
CA GLU A 447 -5.79 9.77 35.00
C GLU A 447 -6.96 8.84 34.65
N VAL A 448 -6.93 8.23 33.47
CA VAL A 448 -8.03 7.41 32.92
C VAL A 448 -8.09 6.02 33.56
N TYR A 449 -6.95 5.32 33.67
CA TYR A 449 -6.90 3.96 34.20
C TYR A 449 -6.48 3.89 35.67
N ARG A 450 -6.09 5.00 36.29
CA ARG A 450 -5.48 5.05 37.63
C ARG A 450 -4.17 4.24 37.71
N ARG A 451 -3.52 4.05 36.57
CA ARG A 451 -2.28 3.28 36.40
C ARG A 451 -1.42 3.93 35.31
N PRO A 452 -0.09 4.00 35.47
CA PRO A 452 0.77 4.51 34.42
C PRO A 452 0.85 3.49 33.27
N LEU A 453 1.20 3.97 32.07
CA LEU A 453 1.35 3.10 30.89
C LEU A 453 2.28 1.90 31.17
N SER A 454 3.38 2.11 31.89
CA SER A 454 4.33 1.03 32.25
C SER A 454 3.69 -0.10 33.07
N SER A 455 2.75 0.20 33.97
CA SER A 455 2.02 -0.81 34.73
C SER A 455 1.09 -1.61 33.82
N LEU A 456 0.36 -0.90 32.95
CA LEU A 456 -0.56 -1.53 31.98
C LEU A 456 0.20 -2.43 31.01
N THR A 457 1.34 -1.98 30.51
CA THR A 457 2.24 -2.77 29.67
C THR A 457 2.74 -4.02 30.39
N SER A 458 3.14 -3.90 31.67
CA SER A 458 3.63 -5.03 32.46
C SER A 458 2.56 -6.10 32.66
N GLU A 459 1.33 -5.67 32.97
CA GLU A 459 0.16 -6.57 33.07
C GLU A 459 -0.17 -7.23 31.73
N TYR A 460 -0.08 -6.48 30.65
CA TYR A 460 -0.30 -6.98 29.30
C TYR A 460 0.74 -8.04 28.92
N TYR A 461 2.03 -7.80 29.18
CA TYR A 461 3.08 -8.78 28.88
C TYR A 461 2.92 -10.06 29.73
N ALA A 462 2.50 -9.93 30.99
CA ALA A 462 2.15 -11.10 31.79
C ALA A 462 0.99 -11.89 31.15
N PHE A 463 -0.05 -11.20 30.70
CA PHE A 463 -1.17 -11.81 29.98
C PHE A 463 -0.74 -12.53 28.70
N ILE A 464 -0.04 -11.86 27.76
CA ILE A 464 0.33 -12.49 26.49
C ILE A 464 1.40 -13.58 26.63
N SER A 465 2.25 -13.53 27.67
CA SER A 465 3.21 -14.60 27.91
C SER A 465 2.55 -15.95 28.23
N LEU A 466 1.37 -15.92 28.84
CA LEU A 466 0.59 -17.10 29.23
C LEU A 466 -0.48 -17.49 28.19
N TYR A 467 -0.68 -16.65 27.18
CA TYR A 467 -1.79 -16.81 26.23
C TYR A 467 -1.60 -17.98 25.25
N SER A 468 -0.37 -18.26 24.78
CA SER A 468 -0.14 -19.35 23.80
C SER A 468 1.00 -20.30 24.20
N PRO A 469 0.67 -21.57 24.54
CA PRO A 469 1.66 -22.62 24.75
C PRO A 469 1.88 -23.55 23.52
N LYS A 470 1.37 -23.25 22.31
CA LYS A 470 1.37 -24.19 21.17
C LYS A 470 2.04 -23.76 19.86
N GLY A 471 2.36 -22.48 19.67
CA GLY A 471 2.97 -22.02 18.42
C GLY A 471 4.44 -22.43 18.27
N SER A 472 4.89 -22.74 17.05
CA SER A 472 6.29 -23.12 16.79
C SER A 472 7.18 -21.90 16.50
N PRO A 473 8.51 -21.99 16.71
CA PRO A 473 9.44 -20.97 16.23
C PRO A 473 9.33 -20.73 14.72
N GLU A 474 9.08 -21.78 13.94
CA GLU A 474 8.88 -21.72 12.49
C GLU A 474 7.64 -20.91 12.10
N GLU A 475 6.54 -21.06 12.83
CA GLU A 475 5.33 -20.24 12.66
C GLU A 475 5.62 -18.77 12.96
N ALA A 476 6.38 -18.48 14.03
CA ALA A 476 6.80 -17.11 14.32
C ALA A 476 7.72 -16.53 13.24
N GLU A 477 8.66 -17.32 12.71
CA GLU A 477 9.53 -16.93 11.59
C GLU A 477 8.72 -16.68 10.30
N TYR A 478 7.67 -17.47 10.05
CA TYR A 478 6.76 -17.26 8.93
C TYR A 478 6.05 -15.89 9.01
N TYR A 479 5.52 -15.52 10.18
CA TYR A 479 4.79 -14.26 10.33
C TYR A 479 5.69 -13.03 10.49
N TYR A 480 6.84 -13.17 11.16
CA TYR A 480 7.65 -12.04 11.62
C TYR A 480 9.06 -11.97 11.02
N GLY A 481 9.52 -13.01 10.32
CA GLY A 481 10.81 -13.07 9.63
C GLY A 481 10.89 -12.20 8.37
N ARG A 482 10.61 -10.89 8.45
CA ARG A 482 10.77 -9.96 7.31
C ARG A 482 11.78 -8.86 7.66
N LYS A 483 12.30 -8.17 6.64
CA LYS A 483 13.10 -6.94 6.82
C LYS A 483 12.22 -5.71 6.53
N PRO A 484 12.22 -4.67 7.40
CA PRO A 484 11.53 -3.41 7.13
C PRO A 484 11.98 -2.73 5.83
N ILE A 485 11.09 -1.99 5.16
CA ILE A 485 11.35 -1.31 3.88
C ILE A 485 12.54 -0.34 3.99
N PHE A 486 12.64 0.43 5.07
CA PHE A 486 13.73 1.39 5.30
C PHE A 486 15.12 0.73 5.46
N LYS A 487 15.16 -0.60 5.66
CA LYS A 487 16.40 -1.39 5.70
C LYS A 487 16.70 -2.05 4.34
N LYS A 488 15.82 -1.94 3.34
CA LYS A 488 16.04 -2.42 1.98
C LYS A 488 16.91 -1.42 1.21
N VAL A 489 18.07 -1.87 0.73
CA VAL A 489 18.89 -1.09 -0.21
C VAL A 489 18.21 -1.13 -1.59
N CYS A 490 18.10 0.01 -2.27
CA CYS A 490 17.52 0.10 -3.63
C CYS A 490 16.02 -0.22 -3.78
N ALA A 491 15.20 -0.04 -2.73
CA ALA A 491 13.78 -0.44 -2.74
C ALA A 491 13.01 0.03 -4.00
N ARG A 492 13.07 1.33 -4.32
CA ARG A 492 12.37 1.93 -5.48
C ARG A 492 12.80 1.33 -6.82
N PHE A 493 14.11 1.22 -7.05
CA PHE A 493 14.68 0.65 -8.26
C PHE A 493 14.27 -0.82 -8.42
N LEU A 494 14.42 -1.59 -7.34
CA LEU A 494 14.11 -3.01 -7.35
C LEU A 494 12.62 -3.24 -7.60
N ALA A 495 11.74 -2.49 -6.93
CA ALA A 495 10.30 -2.59 -7.11
C ALA A 495 9.86 -2.33 -8.56
N GLU A 496 10.32 -1.23 -9.17
CA GLU A 496 9.96 -0.91 -10.56
C GLU A 496 10.48 -1.97 -11.55
N ASN A 497 11.70 -2.46 -11.34
CA ASN A 497 12.29 -3.44 -12.24
C ASN A 497 11.66 -4.83 -12.07
N ILE A 498 11.23 -5.19 -10.86
CA ILE A 498 10.43 -6.40 -10.64
C ILE A 498 9.06 -6.27 -11.30
N GLU A 499 8.38 -5.14 -11.18
CA GLU A 499 7.09 -4.89 -11.83
C GLU A 499 7.21 -5.07 -13.35
N ARG A 500 8.24 -4.47 -13.97
CA ARG A 500 8.53 -4.66 -15.41
C ARG A 500 8.79 -6.12 -15.78
N ALA A 501 9.48 -6.87 -14.93
CA ALA A 501 9.76 -8.27 -15.18
C ALA A 501 8.48 -9.13 -15.10
N TRP A 502 7.57 -8.81 -14.17
CA TRP A 502 6.26 -9.42 -14.12
C TRP A 502 5.39 -9.04 -15.32
N ASP A 503 5.44 -7.79 -15.80
CA ASP A 503 4.76 -7.38 -17.03
C ASP A 503 5.22 -8.24 -18.23
N MET A 504 6.52 -8.46 -18.35
CA MET A 504 7.09 -9.35 -19.39
C MET A 504 6.64 -10.81 -19.19
N TYR A 505 6.62 -11.30 -17.96
CA TYR A 505 6.18 -12.65 -17.63
C TYR A 505 4.71 -12.86 -18.02
N ASN A 506 3.84 -11.93 -17.63
CA ASN A 506 2.41 -11.97 -17.90
C ASN A 506 2.11 -11.83 -19.41
N ALA A 507 2.95 -11.11 -20.15
CA ALA A 507 2.89 -11.04 -21.62
C ALA A 507 3.44 -12.30 -22.32
N GLY A 508 3.81 -13.35 -21.58
CA GLY A 508 4.34 -14.61 -22.14
C GLY A 508 5.81 -14.54 -22.59
N ARG A 509 6.52 -13.43 -22.34
CA ARG A 509 7.93 -13.23 -22.71
C ARG A 509 8.86 -13.82 -21.65
N TYR A 510 8.70 -15.11 -21.36
CA TYR A 510 9.33 -15.78 -20.22
C TYR A 510 10.87 -15.77 -20.26
N ALA A 511 11.49 -15.88 -21.43
CA ALA A 511 12.96 -15.83 -21.55
C ALA A 511 13.52 -14.45 -21.18
N GLU A 512 12.86 -13.39 -21.63
CA GLU A 512 13.24 -12.01 -21.33
C GLU A 512 12.99 -11.68 -19.85
N ALA A 513 11.81 -12.05 -19.34
CA ALA A 513 11.47 -11.92 -17.93
C ALA A 513 12.48 -12.64 -17.03
N GLY A 514 12.79 -13.90 -17.35
CA GLY A 514 13.77 -14.71 -16.62
C GLY A 514 15.16 -14.08 -16.59
N ASN A 515 15.66 -13.60 -17.74
CA ASN A 515 16.93 -12.88 -17.79
C ASN A 515 16.91 -11.63 -16.92
N PHE A 516 15.79 -10.90 -16.90
CA PHE A 516 15.64 -9.70 -16.09
C PHE A 516 15.63 -10.02 -14.59
N PHE A 517 14.82 -10.98 -14.17
CA PHE A 517 14.78 -11.47 -12.79
C PHE A 517 16.13 -11.99 -12.31
N TRP A 518 16.86 -12.75 -13.13
CA TRP A 518 18.20 -13.25 -12.77
C TRP A 518 19.20 -12.11 -12.53
N ARG A 519 19.18 -11.05 -13.36
CA ARG A 519 20.04 -9.87 -13.16
C ARG A 519 19.71 -9.18 -11.84
N LEU A 520 18.42 -9.06 -11.51
CA LEU A 520 17.96 -8.48 -10.24
C LEU A 520 18.33 -9.36 -9.05
N LEU A 521 18.23 -10.68 -9.17
CA LEU A 521 18.61 -11.63 -8.12
C LEU A 521 20.12 -11.58 -7.82
N LYS A 522 20.97 -11.45 -8.84
CA LYS A 522 22.42 -11.27 -8.64
C LYS A 522 22.76 -9.97 -7.92
N TYR A 523 21.92 -8.95 -8.10
CA TYR A 523 22.13 -7.63 -7.51
C TYR A 523 21.51 -7.49 -6.11
N SER A 524 20.38 -8.16 -5.89
CA SER A 524 19.56 -8.05 -4.70
C SER A 524 19.10 -9.45 -4.31
N GLU A 525 19.26 -9.82 -3.04
CA GLU A 525 18.70 -11.05 -2.44
C GLU A 525 17.15 -10.95 -2.32
N SER A 526 16.52 -10.52 -3.42
CA SER A 526 15.09 -10.27 -3.52
C SER A 526 14.36 -11.57 -3.75
N TYR A 527 13.48 -11.91 -2.81
CA TYR A 527 12.59 -13.05 -2.92
C TYR A 527 11.78 -13.03 -4.22
N GLN A 528 11.21 -11.87 -4.57
CA GLN A 528 10.40 -11.76 -5.79
C GLN A 528 11.24 -11.95 -7.08
N ALA A 529 12.52 -11.56 -7.06
CA ALA A 529 13.41 -11.83 -8.19
C ALA A 529 13.74 -13.32 -8.30
N LEU A 530 13.99 -14.01 -7.18
CA LEU A 530 14.18 -15.47 -7.17
C LEU A 530 12.93 -16.19 -7.68
N LEU A 531 11.77 -15.86 -7.11
CA LEU A 531 10.48 -16.44 -7.48
C LEU A 531 10.19 -16.26 -8.98
N GLY A 532 10.31 -15.03 -9.48
CA GLY A 532 10.07 -14.73 -10.89
C GLY A 532 11.03 -15.45 -11.83
N TYR A 533 12.30 -15.59 -11.44
CA TYR A 533 13.28 -16.32 -12.25
C TYR A 533 12.98 -17.81 -12.32
N VAL A 534 12.69 -18.44 -11.17
CA VAL A 534 12.32 -19.86 -11.07
C VAL A 534 11.03 -20.15 -11.85
N MET A 535 10.02 -19.28 -11.72
CA MET A 535 8.77 -19.40 -12.47
C MET A 535 8.97 -19.25 -13.98
N SER A 536 9.89 -18.39 -14.41
CA SER A 536 10.26 -18.21 -15.82
C SER A 536 10.94 -19.47 -16.36
N LEU A 537 11.87 -20.07 -15.62
CA LEU A 537 12.52 -21.34 -16.01
C LEU A 537 11.52 -22.48 -16.12
N LYS A 538 10.55 -22.58 -15.20
CA LYS A 538 9.46 -23.57 -15.28
C LYS A 538 8.62 -23.39 -16.56
N LYS A 539 8.31 -22.15 -16.95
CA LYS A 539 7.57 -21.86 -18.20
C LYS A 539 8.37 -22.11 -19.47
N LEU A 540 9.70 -22.10 -19.37
CA LEU A 540 10.63 -22.44 -20.46
C LEU A 540 10.97 -23.94 -20.52
N ASP A 541 10.26 -24.77 -19.75
CA ASP A 541 10.47 -26.22 -19.65
C ASP A 541 11.90 -26.58 -19.18
N LYS A 542 12.42 -25.82 -18.21
CA LYS A 542 13.75 -26.04 -17.60
C LYS A 542 13.66 -26.31 -16.08
N PRO A 543 12.97 -27.38 -15.64
CA PRO A 543 12.74 -27.65 -14.22
C PRO A 543 14.02 -28.04 -13.45
N GLU A 544 15.01 -28.65 -14.09
CA GLU A 544 16.30 -28.97 -13.46
C GLU A 544 17.06 -27.68 -13.10
N ALA A 545 17.22 -26.77 -14.07
CA ALA A 545 17.85 -25.47 -13.83
C ALA A 545 17.08 -24.64 -12.78
N ALA A 546 15.75 -24.71 -12.77
CA ALA A 546 14.93 -24.06 -11.76
C ALA A 546 15.22 -24.59 -10.34
N LEU A 547 15.41 -25.91 -10.21
CA LEU A 547 15.73 -26.57 -8.95
C LEU A 547 17.13 -26.21 -8.47
N ASP A 548 18.12 -26.19 -9.36
CA ASP A 548 19.50 -25.82 -9.02
C ASP A 548 19.58 -24.39 -8.47
N VAL A 549 18.89 -23.45 -9.14
CA VAL A 549 18.78 -22.06 -8.67
C VAL A 549 18.14 -21.96 -7.29
N LEU A 550 17.09 -22.73 -7.01
CA LEU A 550 16.50 -22.75 -5.67
C LEU A 550 17.47 -23.31 -4.64
N LYS A 551 18.13 -24.44 -4.91
CA LYS A 551 19.11 -25.05 -3.99
C LYS A 551 20.22 -24.08 -3.62
N GLU A 552 20.76 -23.34 -4.58
CA GLU A 552 21.83 -22.36 -4.36
C GLU A 552 21.40 -21.15 -3.51
N ASN A 553 20.10 -20.85 -3.44
CA ASN A 553 19.60 -19.61 -2.84
C ASN A 553 18.70 -19.83 -1.61
N LEU A 554 18.15 -21.03 -1.40
CA LEU A 554 17.16 -21.33 -0.37
C LEU A 554 17.63 -20.92 1.04
N ASP A 555 18.86 -21.29 1.41
CA ASP A 555 19.43 -21.01 2.74
C ASP A 555 19.55 -19.51 3.04
N LYS A 556 19.64 -18.65 2.02
CA LYS A 556 19.71 -17.18 2.19
C LYS A 556 18.42 -16.60 2.75
N TYR A 557 17.31 -17.33 2.59
CA TYR A 557 15.99 -16.95 3.08
C TYR A 557 15.62 -17.67 4.37
N ASN A 558 16.52 -18.44 4.97
CA ASN A 558 16.27 -19.10 6.25
C ASN A 558 15.84 -18.07 7.31
N LYS A 559 14.87 -18.45 8.15
CA LYS A 559 14.22 -17.58 9.14
C LYS A 559 13.48 -16.38 8.56
N THR A 560 13.10 -16.45 7.28
CA THR A 560 12.25 -15.45 6.66
C THR A 560 10.88 -16.00 6.30
N SER A 561 9.89 -15.12 6.23
CA SER A 561 8.53 -15.49 5.83
C SER A 561 8.44 -16.17 4.46
N TYR A 562 9.46 -15.98 3.63
CA TYR A 562 9.52 -16.48 2.26
C TYR A 562 10.06 -17.91 2.16
N PHE A 563 10.73 -18.39 3.20
CA PHE A 563 11.45 -19.66 3.20
C PHE A 563 10.54 -20.85 2.85
N TYR A 564 9.41 -20.96 3.53
CA TYR A 564 8.50 -22.10 3.39
C TYR A 564 7.84 -22.18 2.00
N ASN A 565 7.59 -21.03 1.36
CA ASN A 565 7.14 -21.03 -0.03
C ASN A 565 8.22 -21.59 -0.98
N LEU A 566 9.48 -21.16 -0.80
CA LEU A 566 10.60 -21.66 -1.59
C LEU A 566 10.87 -23.14 -1.34
N GLU A 567 10.72 -23.63 -0.11
CA GLU A 567 10.81 -25.06 0.22
C GLU A 567 9.73 -25.88 -0.47
N LEU A 568 8.47 -25.41 -0.44
CA LEU A 568 7.38 -26.09 -1.15
C LEU A 568 7.62 -26.10 -2.67
N MET A 569 8.08 -24.99 -3.24
CA MET A 569 8.44 -24.92 -4.65
C MET A 569 9.59 -25.87 -5.02
N ALA A 570 10.61 -25.98 -4.17
CA ALA A 570 11.71 -26.91 -4.38
C ALA A 570 11.21 -28.37 -4.33
N ALA A 571 10.33 -28.71 -3.40
CA ALA A 571 9.70 -30.03 -3.31
C ALA A 571 8.87 -30.36 -4.57
N ASP A 572 8.05 -29.42 -5.04
CA ASP A 572 7.31 -29.53 -6.30
C ASP A 572 8.26 -29.75 -7.49
N LEU A 573 9.41 -29.05 -7.54
CA LEU A 573 10.41 -29.22 -8.61
C LEU A 573 11.17 -30.55 -8.54
N TYR A 574 11.49 -31.06 -7.34
CA TYR A 574 12.03 -32.42 -7.20
C TYR A 574 11.08 -33.45 -7.79
N ALA A 575 9.78 -33.35 -7.48
CA ALA A 575 8.77 -34.24 -8.04
C ALA A 575 8.65 -34.12 -9.57
N ILE A 576 8.68 -32.89 -10.11
CA ILE A 576 8.68 -32.65 -11.57
C ILE A 576 9.91 -33.29 -12.24
N ASN A 577 11.08 -33.20 -11.61
CA ASN A 577 12.32 -33.83 -12.06
C ASN A 577 12.37 -35.34 -11.75
N LYS A 578 11.23 -35.96 -11.40
CA LYS A 578 11.08 -37.40 -11.08
C LYS A 578 11.92 -37.89 -9.90
N ASN A 579 12.38 -36.97 -9.06
CA ASN A 579 13.06 -37.29 -7.83
C ASN A 579 12.06 -37.30 -6.66
N PHE A 580 11.28 -38.39 -6.59
CA PHE A 580 10.11 -38.48 -5.71
C PHE A 580 10.47 -38.70 -4.24
N GLU A 581 11.59 -39.35 -3.92
CA GLU A 581 12.02 -39.56 -2.53
C GLU A 581 12.42 -38.24 -1.88
N GLU A 582 13.20 -37.42 -2.56
CA GLU A 582 13.58 -36.08 -2.09
C GLU A 582 12.36 -35.16 -1.99
N ALA A 583 11.45 -35.21 -2.97
CA ALA A 583 10.19 -34.47 -2.89
C ALA A 583 9.38 -34.88 -1.65
N ARG A 584 9.23 -36.18 -1.40
CA ARG A 584 8.55 -36.73 -0.23
C ARG A 584 9.19 -36.28 1.08
N ALA A 585 10.52 -36.34 1.17
CA ALA A 585 11.27 -35.90 2.33
C ALA A 585 11.04 -34.41 2.63
N MET A 586 11.02 -33.55 1.60
CA MET A 586 10.74 -32.12 1.77
C MET A 586 9.28 -31.84 2.17
N TYR A 587 8.29 -32.53 1.61
CA TYR A 587 6.91 -32.37 2.06
C TYR A 587 6.70 -32.81 3.51
N LEU A 588 7.35 -33.90 3.94
CA LEU A 588 7.33 -34.34 5.34
C LEU A 588 8.04 -33.35 6.27
N LYS A 589 9.13 -32.73 5.80
CA LYS A 589 9.83 -31.66 6.53
C LYS A 589 8.90 -30.46 6.74
N LEU A 590 8.22 -29.99 5.70
CA LEU A 590 7.25 -28.89 5.77
C LEU A 590 6.14 -29.17 6.80
N LEU A 591 5.60 -30.39 6.81
CA LEU A 591 4.61 -30.81 7.81
C LEU A 591 5.14 -30.86 9.25
N GLY A 592 6.43 -31.18 9.40
CA GLY A 592 7.10 -31.19 10.70
C GLY A 592 7.30 -29.77 11.26
N GLN A 593 7.56 -28.80 10.39
CA GLN A 593 7.79 -27.39 10.75
C GLN A 593 6.53 -26.67 11.22
N LYS A 594 5.36 -27.01 10.65
CA LYS A 594 4.05 -26.42 10.99
C LYS A 594 4.04 -24.88 10.92
N ALA A 595 4.69 -24.33 9.90
CA ALA A 595 4.89 -22.89 9.77
C ALA A 595 3.59 -22.13 9.44
N SER A 596 2.66 -22.76 8.72
CA SER A 596 1.33 -22.24 8.49
C SER A 596 0.36 -23.37 8.12
N ARG A 597 -0.93 -23.14 8.38
CA ARG A 597 -2.00 -24.08 7.99
C ARG A 597 -2.03 -24.33 6.48
N GLU A 598 -1.65 -23.34 5.68
CA GLU A 598 -1.58 -23.44 4.22
C GLU A 598 -0.55 -24.47 3.77
N TYR A 599 0.68 -24.35 4.26
CA TYR A 599 1.73 -25.29 3.88
C TYR A 599 1.43 -26.71 4.38
N ASP A 600 0.75 -26.85 5.52
CA ASP A 600 0.32 -28.14 6.03
C ASP A 600 -0.66 -28.86 5.07
N TYR A 601 -1.74 -28.21 4.64
CA TYR A 601 -2.68 -28.89 3.74
C TYR A 601 -2.09 -29.08 2.34
N LEU A 602 -1.26 -28.14 1.85
CA LEU A 602 -0.61 -28.27 0.55
C LEU A 602 0.34 -29.48 0.53
N SER A 603 1.21 -29.61 1.53
CA SER A 603 2.14 -30.74 1.65
C SER A 603 1.41 -32.08 1.80
N GLN A 604 0.30 -32.13 2.54
CA GLN A 604 -0.53 -33.34 2.64
C GLN A 604 -1.13 -33.73 1.29
N VAL A 605 -1.68 -32.78 0.52
CA VAL A 605 -2.19 -33.06 -0.83
C VAL A 605 -1.10 -33.62 -1.73
N ARG A 606 0.13 -33.08 -1.66
CA ARG A 606 1.25 -33.59 -2.46
C ARG A 606 1.67 -34.99 -2.05
N LEU A 607 1.72 -35.29 -0.76
CA LEU A 607 2.04 -36.63 -0.26
C LEU A 607 1.01 -37.68 -0.66
N GLU A 608 -0.28 -37.32 -0.66
CA GLU A 608 -1.35 -38.19 -1.15
C GLU A 608 -1.22 -38.45 -2.65
N LEU A 609 -0.95 -37.41 -3.45
CA LEU A 609 -0.73 -37.55 -4.89
C LEU A 609 0.51 -38.41 -5.20
N LEU A 610 1.58 -38.33 -4.40
CA LEU A 610 2.83 -39.08 -4.60
C LEU A 610 2.66 -40.60 -4.58
N LYS A 611 1.52 -41.13 -4.11
CA LYS A 611 1.17 -42.55 -4.23
C LYS A 611 1.02 -42.98 -5.70
N ASP A 612 0.73 -42.04 -6.60
CA ASP A 612 0.73 -42.21 -8.05
C ASP A 612 1.63 -41.12 -8.68
N THR A 613 2.83 -41.53 -9.09
CA THR A 613 3.84 -40.62 -9.66
C THR A 613 3.39 -39.99 -10.98
N SER A 614 2.60 -40.70 -11.79
CA SER A 614 2.04 -40.16 -13.03
C SER A 614 1.02 -39.06 -12.75
N LEU A 615 0.13 -39.30 -11.78
CA LEU A 615 -0.87 -38.33 -11.34
C LEU A 615 -0.24 -37.09 -10.74
N THR A 616 0.82 -37.26 -9.93
CA THR A 616 1.59 -36.16 -9.34
C THR A 616 2.15 -35.24 -10.40
N LEU A 617 2.81 -35.79 -11.43
CA LEU A 617 3.38 -35.00 -12.52
C LEU A 617 2.31 -34.22 -13.27
N ARG A 618 1.17 -34.86 -13.56
CA ARG A 618 0.04 -34.21 -14.23
C ARG A 618 -0.56 -33.08 -13.38
N TYR A 619 -0.63 -33.25 -12.06
CA TYR A 619 -1.12 -32.22 -11.16
C TYR A 619 -0.17 -31.00 -11.10
N LEU A 620 1.14 -31.22 -10.95
CA LEU A 620 2.14 -30.17 -10.74
C LEU A 620 2.42 -29.33 -12.00
N SER A 621 2.27 -29.95 -13.17
CA SER A 621 2.48 -29.31 -14.48
C SER A 621 1.17 -28.94 -15.20
N GLY A 622 0.02 -29.37 -14.67
CA GLY A 622 -1.29 -29.19 -15.28
C GLY A 622 -1.90 -27.80 -15.11
N SER A 623 -2.93 -27.55 -15.91
CA SER A 623 -3.79 -26.37 -15.79
C SER A 623 -4.64 -26.42 -14.52
N ASP A 624 -5.32 -25.31 -14.18
CA ASP A 624 -6.29 -25.32 -13.08
C ASP A 624 -7.41 -26.35 -13.31
N PHE A 625 -7.81 -26.58 -14.56
CA PHE A 625 -8.76 -27.63 -14.93
C PHE A 625 -8.22 -29.04 -14.66
N ASP A 626 -6.95 -29.31 -14.98
CA ASP A 626 -6.31 -30.59 -14.70
C ASP A 626 -6.25 -30.85 -13.20
N LYS A 627 -5.77 -29.88 -12.43
CA LYS A 627 -5.69 -29.96 -10.97
C LYS A 627 -7.06 -30.23 -10.36
N TYR A 628 -8.07 -29.48 -10.79
CA TYR A 628 -9.44 -29.63 -10.32
C TYR A 628 -9.97 -31.05 -10.59
N THR A 629 -9.82 -31.54 -11.82
CA THR A 629 -10.27 -32.88 -12.23
C THR A 629 -9.57 -33.98 -11.44
N ILE A 630 -8.27 -33.84 -11.20
CA ILE A 630 -7.47 -34.78 -10.40
C ILE A 630 -7.97 -34.81 -8.95
N LEU A 631 -8.14 -33.66 -8.31
CA LEU A 631 -8.59 -33.60 -6.92
C LEU A 631 -10.04 -34.08 -6.78
N LYS A 632 -10.91 -33.81 -7.76
CA LYS A 632 -12.28 -34.33 -7.81
C LYS A 632 -12.29 -35.85 -7.83
N LYS A 633 -11.47 -36.47 -8.69
CA LYS A 633 -11.32 -37.92 -8.74
C LYS A 633 -10.72 -38.49 -7.45
N MET A 634 -9.70 -37.83 -6.90
CA MET A 634 -9.07 -38.25 -5.64
C MET A 634 -10.07 -38.29 -4.47
N ASN A 635 -11.11 -37.45 -4.50
CA ASN A 635 -12.16 -37.39 -3.48
C ASN A 635 -13.44 -38.20 -3.81
N SER A 636 -13.44 -39.02 -4.88
CA SER A 636 -14.64 -39.81 -5.24
C SER A 636 -14.93 -40.92 -4.23
N ASP A 637 -13.89 -41.62 -3.78
CA ASP A 637 -14.05 -42.84 -2.98
C ASP A 637 -13.89 -42.54 -1.49
N SER A 638 -12.85 -41.78 -1.13
CA SER A 638 -12.58 -41.34 0.25
C SER A 638 -12.25 -39.85 0.26
N ILE A 639 -12.70 -39.14 1.30
CA ILE A 639 -12.49 -37.69 1.39
C ILE A 639 -11.08 -37.40 1.90
N SER A 640 -10.31 -36.67 1.09
CA SER A 640 -9.09 -35.99 1.52
C SER A 640 -9.44 -34.58 1.95
N TYR A 641 -9.65 -34.38 3.25
CA TYR A 641 -10.03 -33.07 3.80
C TYR A 641 -9.01 -31.97 3.47
N SER A 642 -7.72 -32.31 3.39
CA SER A 642 -6.63 -31.38 3.05
C SER A 642 -6.69 -30.90 1.59
N ALA A 643 -7.42 -31.60 0.72
CA ALA A 643 -7.65 -31.18 -0.67
C ALA A 643 -8.81 -30.19 -0.81
N ILE A 644 -9.73 -30.14 0.16
CA ILE A 644 -10.94 -29.31 0.09
C ILE A 644 -10.63 -27.80 -0.03
N PRO A 645 -9.68 -27.23 0.74
CA PRO A 645 -9.24 -25.86 0.52
C PRO A 645 -8.82 -25.59 -0.93
N VAL A 646 -7.99 -26.46 -1.50
CA VAL A 646 -7.41 -26.31 -2.85
C VAL A 646 -8.48 -26.44 -3.94
N ILE A 647 -9.35 -27.45 -3.84
CA ILE A 647 -10.39 -27.68 -4.85
C ILE A 647 -11.50 -26.62 -4.81
N SER A 648 -11.77 -26.03 -3.63
CA SER A 648 -12.70 -24.90 -3.51
C SER A 648 -12.16 -23.67 -4.25
N ASP A 649 -10.89 -23.33 -4.05
CA ASP A 649 -10.25 -22.20 -4.74
C ASP A 649 -10.19 -22.41 -6.26
N LEU A 650 -9.95 -23.66 -6.69
CA LEU A 650 -10.01 -24.03 -8.11
C LEU A 650 -11.43 -23.93 -8.68
N SER A 651 -12.45 -24.34 -7.92
CA SER A 651 -13.85 -24.23 -8.32
C SER A 651 -14.28 -22.77 -8.54
N GLU A 652 -13.86 -21.87 -7.66
CA GLU A 652 -14.10 -20.42 -7.82
C GLU A 652 -13.42 -19.86 -9.06
N ARG A 653 -12.12 -20.16 -9.27
CA ARG A 653 -11.39 -19.71 -10.47
C ARG A 653 -11.95 -20.24 -11.78
N LEU A 654 -12.46 -21.48 -11.76
CA LEU A 654 -13.09 -22.12 -12.92
C LEU A 654 -14.57 -21.74 -13.08
N LYS A 655 -15.12 -20.94 -12.16
CA LYS A 655 -16.54 -20.53 -12.12
C LYS A 655 -17.50 -21.71 -12.22
N GLU A 656 -17.20 -22.80 -11.51
CA GLU A 656 -18.09 -23.95 -11.49
C GLU A 656 -19.42 -23.60 -10.81
N ASN A 657 -20.51 -24.22 -11.27
CA ASN A 657 -21.81 -24.06 -10.62
C ASN A 657 -21.77 -24.59 -9.18
N TYR A 658 -22.27 -23.78 -8.23
CA TYR A 658 -22.32 -24.10 -6.80
C TYR A 658 -22.90 -25.49 -6.52
N SER A 659 -24.08 -25.81 -7.07
CA SER A 659 -24.78 -27.07 -6.79
C SER A 659 -23.98 -28.27 -7.31
N THR A 660 -23.33 -28.13 -8.47
CA THR A 660 -22.43 -29.15 -9.03
C THR A 660 -21.21 -29.37 -8.15
N PHE A 661 -20.59 -28.29 -7.65
CA PHE A 661 -19.45 -28.40 -6.75
C PHE A 661 -19.85 -29.03 -5.41
N MET A 662 -20.86 -28.46 -4.75
CA MET A 662 -21.31 -28.89 -3.43
C MET A 662 -21.91 -30.29 -3.39
N GLY A 663 -22.51 -30.75 -4.50
CA GLY A 663 -22.99 -32.12 -4.65
C GLY A 663 -21.92 -33.19 -4.38
N GLN A 664 -20.63 -32.85 -4.51
CA GLN A 664 -19.51 -33.75 -4.20
C GLN A 664 -19.35 -34.02 -2.70
N TRP A 665 -19.83 -33.11 -1.85
CA TRP A 665 -19.61 -33.10 -0.41
C TRP A 665 -20.87 -33.41 0.40
N THR A 666 -22.06 -33.20 -0.18
CA THR A 666 -23.35 -33.38 0.47
C THR A 666 -23.48 -34.76 1.13
N GLY A 667 -23.71 -34.77 2.44
CA GLY A 667 -23.87 -36.00 3.24
C GLY A 667 -22.60 -36.81 3.49
N ARG A 668 -21.42 -36.35 3.04
CA ARG A 668 -20.15 -37.08 3.16
C ARG A 668 -19.18 -36.46 4.18
N ILE A 669 -19.30 -35.16 4.47
CA ILE A 669 -18.42 -34.45 5.42
C ILE A 669 -18.73 -34.89 6.87
N SER A 670 -17.68 -35.25 7.62
CA SER A 670 -17.75 -35.53 9.05
C SER A 670 -16.57 -34.87 9.76
N VAL A 671 -16.80 -34.26 10.93
CA VAL A 671 -15.76 -33.54 11.66
C VAL A 671 -15.30 -34.35 12.86
N GLY A 672 -14.04 -34.77 12.83
CA GLY A 672 -13.39 -35.51 13.93
C GLY A 672 -11.94 -35.08 14.18
N SER A 673 -11.38 -34.25 13.31
CA SER A 673 -10.02 -33.71 13.39
C SER A 673 -10.00 -32.23 13.00
N PHE A 674 -8.89 -31.54 13.31
CA PHE A 674 -8.66 -30.18 12.84
C PHE A 674 -8.81 -30.06 11.32
N GLN A 675 -8.22 -30.96 10.54
CA GLN A 675 -8.26 -30.93 9.07
C GLN A 675 -9.71 -31.01 8.55
N SER A 676 -10.51 -31.93 9.11
CA SER A 676 -11.92 -32.07 8.74
C SER A 676 -12.77 -30.85 9.14
N SER A 677 -12.44 -30.22 10.28
CA SER A 677 -13.07 -28.97 10.70
C SER A 677 -12.71 -27.81 9.76
N TYR A 678 -11.43 -27.67 9.43
CA TYR A 678 -10.94 -26.61 8.54
C TYR A 678 -11.52 -26.75 7.13
N ALA A 679 -11.67 -27.98 6.63
CA ALA A 679 -12.36 -28.25 5.39
C ALA A 679 -13.84 -27.82 5.43
N ALA A 680 -14.57 -28.13 6.52
CA ALA A 680 -15.94 -27.68 6.70
C ALA A 680 -16.02 -26.13 6.77
N PHE A 681 -15.09 -25.49 7.46
CA PHE A 681 -14.97 -24.02 7.49
C PHE A 681 -14.74 -23.43 6.09
N ARG A 682 -13.84 -24.01 5.29
CA ARG A 682 -13.58 -23.55 3.91
C ARG A 682 -14.79 -23.73 2.99
N LEU A 683 -15.50 -24.85 3.09
CA LEU A 683 -16.77 -25.04 2.37
C LEU A 683 -17.84 -24.07 2.83
N SER A 684 -17.87 -23.72 4.12
CA SER A 684 -18.77 -22.69 4.64
C SER A 684 -18.50 -21.33 3.98
N GLY A 685 -17.23 -20.95 3.82
CA GLY A 685 -16.84 -19.73 3.10
C GLY A 685 -17.27 -19.75 1.64
N TYR A 686 -17.04 -20.87 0.94
CA TYR A 686 -17.48 -21.06 -0.44
C TYR A 686 -19.01 -20.92 -0.59
N ALA A 687 -19.79 -21.49 0.34
CA ALA A 687 -21.24 -21.35 0.35
C ALA A 687 -21.69 -19.91 0.66
N LEU A 688 -21.02 -19.22 1.58
CA LEU A 688 -21.28 -17.80 1.87
C LEU A 688 -21.05 -16.93 0.63
N ASN A 689 -19.92 -17.11 -0.05
CA ASN A 689 -19.60 -16.39 -1.29
C ASN A 689 -20.58 -16.71 -2.42
N ASN A 690 -21.22 -17.89 -2.34
CA ASN A 690 -22.30 -18.26 -3.21
C ASN A 690 -23.71 -17.82 -2.76
N MET A 691 -23.83 -17.03 -1.70
CA MET A 691 -25.09 -16.58 -1.11
C MET A 691 -26.00 -17.71 -0.58
N GLU A 692 -25.42 -18.87 -0.28
CA GLU A 692 -26.12 -20.07 0.20
C GLU A 692 -26.01 -20.16 1.72
N PHE A 693 -26.66 -19.21 2.41
CA PHE A 693 -26.39 -18.94 3.83
C PHE A 693 -26.76 -20.09 4.78
N GLN A 694 -27.79 -20.88 4.46
CA GLN A 694 -28.17 -22.04 5.28
C GLN A 694 -27.14 -23.16 5.21
N ASP A 695 -26.62 -23.45 4.01
CA ASP A 695 -25.55 -24.42 3.82
C ASP A 695 -24.26 -23.96 4.51
N ALA A 696 -23.92 -22.68 4.35
CA ALA A 696 -22.78 -22.06 5.03
C ALA A 696 -22.90 -22.22 6.55
N ARG A 697 -24.04 -21.84 7.15
CA ARG A 697 -24.28 -22.00 8.59
C ARG A 697 -24.16 -23.46 9.03
N ARG A 698 -24.73 -24.42 8.30
CA ARG A 698 -24.62 -25.84 8.64
C ARG A 698 -23.16 -26.29 8.69
N LEU A 699 -22.37 -25.93 7.67
CA LEU A 699 -20.96 -26.27 7.58
C LEU A 699 -20.12 -25.59 8.67
N MET A 700 -20.42 -24.34 9.00
CA MET A 700 -19.79 -23.62 10.12
C MET A 700 -20.08 -24.29 11.47
N VAL A 701 -21.32 -24.71 11.71
CA VAL A 701 -21.70 -25.47 12.92
C VAL A 701 -20.95 -26.80 12.99
N MET A 702 -20.80 -27.49 11.86
CA MET A 702 -19.97 -28.71 11.79
C MET A 702 -18.52 -28.42 12.13
N ALA A 703 -17.91 -27.36 11.58
CA ALA A 703 -16.54 -26.96 11.93
C ALA A 703 -16.41 -26.68 13.45
N LEU A 704 -17.37 -25.95 14.02
CA LEU A 704 -17.41 -25.65 15.46
C LEU A 704 -17.54 -26.88 16.36
N SER A 705 -17.90 -28.06 15.84
CA SER A 705 -17.95 -29.29 16.63
C SER A 705 -16.56 -29.79 17.07
N TYR A 706 -15.49 -29.38 16.38
CA TYR A 706 -14.12 -29.70 16.78
C TYR A 706 -13.67 -28.85 17.97
N LYS A 707 -13.39 -29.47 19.12
CA LYS A 707 -13.01 -28.77 20.36
C LYS A 707 -11.52 -28.89 20.74
N GLY A 708 -10.68 -29.37 19.83
CA GLY A 708 -9.26 -29.65 20.12
C GLY A 708 -8.34 -28.43 20.16
N ASP A 709 -8.82 -27.25 19.77
CA ASP A 709 -8.05 -26.02 19.69
C ASP A 709 -8.91 -24.80 20.06
N ASN A 710 -8.57 -24.12 21.16
CA ASN A 710 -9.33 -22.99 21.68
C ASN A 710 -9.19 -21.72 20.83
N ASP A 711 -7.98 -21.42 20.35
CA ASP A 711 -7.74 -20.22 19.50
C ASP A 711 -8.54 -20.36 18.20
N TYR A 712 -8.47 -21.54 17.59
CA TYR A 712 -9.25 -21.83 16.40
C TYR A 712 -10.77 -21.75 16.66
N GLN A 713 -11.25 -22.17 17.83
CA GLN A 713 -12.66 -21.99 18.20
C GLN A 713 -13.06 -20.51 18.34
N GLU A 714 -12.18 -19.67 18.85
CA GLU A 714 -12.43 -18.23 18.95
C GLU A 714 -12.51 -17.57 17.57
N VAL A 715 -11.74 -18.03 16.60
CA VAL A 715 -11.80 -17.58 15.20
C VAL A 715 -13.10 -18.01 14.50
N LEU A 716 -13.62 -19.22 14.78
CA LEU A 716 -14.83 -19.71 14.12
C LEU A 716 -16.13 -19.07 14.63
N ARG A 717 -16.18 -18.63 15.89
CA ARG A 717 -17.41 -18.10 16.53
C ARG A 717 -17.94 -16.82 15.85
N PRO A 718 -17.12 -15.79 15.55
CA PRO A 718 -17.56 -14.62 14.79
C PRO A 718 -18.15 -14.99 13.43
N GLY A 719 -17.57 -15.99 12.75
CA GLY A 719 -18.09 -16.52 11.48
C GLY A 719 -19.53 -17.05 11.60
N LEU A 720 -19.85 -17.78 12.68
CA LEU A 720 -21.22 -18.24 12.93
C LEU A 720 -22.16 -17.08 13.27
N LYS A 721 -21.70 -16.09 14.05
CA LYS A 721 -22.48 -14.88 14.38
C LYS A 721 -22.86 -14.14 13.09
N LYS A 722 -21.89 -13.92 12.20
CA LYS A 722 -22.10 -13.34 10.87
C LYS A 722 -23.12 -14.12 10.05
N LEU A 723 -22.98 -15.44 9.96
CA LEU A 723 -23.91 -16.26 9.18
C LEU A 723 -25.35 -16.22 9.73
N ASN A 724 -25.52 -16.18 11.05
CA ASN A 724 -26.84 -16.01 11.65
C ASN A 724 -27.44 -14.64 11.31
N TRP A 725 -26.64 -13.58 11.30
CA TRP A 725 -27.09 -12.26 10.85
C TRP A 725 -27.52 -12.28 9.38
N PHE A 726 -26.72 -12.89 8.50
CA PHE A 726 -27.02 -12.99 7.06
C PHE A 726 -28.34 -13.72 6.81
N ILE A 727 -28.63 -14.79 7.56
CA ILE A 727 -29.89 -15.54 7.47
C ILE A 727 -31.08 -14.70 7.95
N ASN A 728 -30.92 -13.99 9.07
CA ASN A 728 -32.04 -13.30 9.70
C ASN A 728 -32.38 -11.96 9.02
N PHE A 729 -31.37 -11.28 8.48
CA PHE A 729 -31.51 -9.90 8.01
C PHE A 729 -31.10 -9.71 6.54
N GLY A 730 -30.35 -10.63 5.94
CA GLY A 730 -29.76 -10.44 4.62
C GLY A 730 -30.78 -10.18 3.51
N GLU A 731 -31.85 -10.96 3.43
CA GLU A 731 -32.90 -10.77 2.42
C GLU A 731 -33.60 -9.41 2.59
N MET A 732 -33.95 -9.04 3.82
CA MET A 732 -34.55 -7.75 4.13
C MET A 732 -33.62 -6.61 3.73
N THR A 733 -32.33 -6.68 4.09
CA THR A 733 -31.32 -5.67 3.76
C THR A 733 -31.19 -5.50 2.25
N LEU A 734 -31.10 -6.59 1.49
CA LEU A 734 -31.01 -6.54 0.03
C LEU A 734 -32.29 -6.00 -0.63
N SER A 735 -33.46 -6.31 -0.08
CA SER A 735 -34.75 -5.83 -0.60
C SER A 735 -34.95 -4.33 -0.43
N LYS A 736 -34.38 -3.76 0.64
CA LYS A 736 -34.41 -2.31 0.92
C LYS A 736 -33.31 -1.55 0.17
N ALA A 737 -32.27 -2.25 -0.28
CA ALA A 737 -31.17 -1.64 -1.01
C ALA A 737 -31.62 -1.14 -2.39
N LYS A 738 -31.07 0.00 -2.82
CA LYS A 738 -31.26 0.56 -4.15
C LYS A 738 -30.06 0.22 -5.01
N TRP A 739 -30.30 -0.16 -6.27
CA TRP A 739 -29.29 -0.60 -7.22
C TRP A 739 -29.41 0.24 -8.50
N GLN A 740 -28.29 0.76 -9.00
CA GLN A 740 -28.20 1.55 -10.23
C GLN A 740 -26.99 1.14 -11.07
#